data_AF-A0A353VMD3-F1
#
_entry.id   AF-A0A353VMD3-F1
#
_cell.length_a   1.000
_cell.length_b   1.000
_cell.length_c   1.000
_cell.angle_alpha   90.00
_cell.angle_beta   90.00
_cell.angle_gamma   90.00
#
_symmetry.space_group_name_H-M   'P 1'
#
loop_
_entity.id
_entity.type
_entity.pdbx_description
1 polymer ?
#
loop_
_entity_poly.entity_id
_entity_poly.type
_entity_poly.pdbx_seq_one_letter_code
_entity_poly.pdbx_strand_id
1 'polypeptide(L)'
;MKKLTLTLLVILLLVSVESNAQHFMYARWDSITVEKNSQPLKMPWAGGFNAPQFSEIDLNQDGIQDLFVFDRSTVFSIPGNNIKTFLNRGTTGVVDYERSPAFDRYFPSNLSDYAQLRDYNCDGKPDIFTYAPGGFRVYTNASGPSDLSWDLYTDYLRAIIFGGLSGVYNLSVDIAGFADLENDGDLDILTFNIAGTYIEMYQNTTTDCDTMMHERRNGCWGKFFENALNDSIILNGACKRGRAFRHAGSTILPIDIDGNGIHDLLLGDVDFSDVTLLMNTGDDTSAFMSSIDYNFPSYDTPVDLDYFPAPYYLDVDNDGVKDLIFARNDHNKGLDIENAHFYKNLGTAGGPTNFNLQQTDFLVGEMIDVGTMAYPAMTDIDSDGDQDLIISNYGYFDDHDFFTFQSTYIGQMAYFENTGSDANPAFKLINNDYLNFSNSGLVNIVPTFGDLDGDGDDDMLIGEVNGSIRYYRNDAVGGVSNYVLIDSNYFGLNIQTHPMPFLYDMDADGLLDLLVGRREGTIHLYLNTGTSTSADFSKLSNNKLGGLDFSAPGAPGFPHPFVADMDNSGETILAVGNNRGELLFYEGIDTNLGGNFTLKDSLKVSYDGRVSIAGADLFATDSMELLIGQETGGMFIMTLDSALFNYDPFLGDTLVLGIAPSKEQNLTIYPNPATSTLMIETHGFRNNELLWFYDLTGRAIQSVLVDKDLLTLDISHLTKGVYILRVGTKTEKLIIE
;
A
#
# COMPACT_ATOMS: atom_id res chain seq x y z
N MET A 1 -38.03 4.42 -51.21
CA MET A 1 -37.35 5.37 -50.31
C MET A 1 -38.02 5.56 -48.95
N LYS A 2 -39.36 5.55 -48.79
CA LYS A 2 -40.00 5.71 -47.46
C LYS A 2 -39.96 4.51 -46.50
N LYS A 3 -39.69 3.29 -46.99
CA LYS A 3 -39.58 2.09 -46.14
C LYS A 3 -38.17 1.80 -45.62
N LEU A 4 -37.12 2.39 -46.21
CA LEU A 4 -35.73 2.14 -45.80
C LEU A 4 -35.30 3.09 -44.66
N THR A 5 -35.87 4.30 -44.60
CA THR A 5 -35.64 5.27 -43.53
C THR A 5 -36.32 4.91 -42.21
N LEU A 6 -37.43 4.16 -42.24
CA LEU A 6 -38.11 3.75 -41.01
C LEU A 6 -37.40 2.57 -40.32
N THR A 7 -36.82 1.65 -41.09
CA THR A 7 -36.06 0.51 -40.54
C THR A 7 -34.71 0.95 -39.98
N LEU A 8 -34.05 1.95 -40.59
CA LEU A 8 -32.80 2.50 -40.07
C LEU A 8 -33.00 3.30 -38.78
N LEU A 9 -34.14 4.00 -38.63
CA LEU A 9 -34.47 4.76 -37.43
C LEU A 9 -34.85 3.86 -36.23
N VAL A 10 -35.43 2.68 -36.47
CA VAL A 10 -35.76 1.70 -35.41
C VAL A 10 -34.53 0.91 -34.95
N ILE A 11 -33.54 0.69 -35.83
CA ILE A 11 -32.27 0.04 -35.45
C ILE A 11 -31.38 1.00 -34.64
N LEU A 12 -31.43 2.32 -34.92
CA LEU A 12 -30.72 3.33 -34.12
C LEU A 12 -31.39 3.65 -32.77
N LEU A 13 -32.64 3.24 -32.53
CA LEU A 13 -33.34 3.36 -31.24
C LEU A 13 -33.20 2.11 -30.34
N LEU A 14 -32.55 1.04 -30.83
CA LEU A 14 -32.34 -0.21 -30.10
C LEU A 14 -30.85 -0.49 -29.78
N VAL A 15 -29.96 0.46 -30.07
CA VAL A 15 -28.59 0.44 -29.57
C VAL A 15 -28.53 1.46 -28.42
N SER A 16 -29.07 1.08 -27.27
CA SER A 16 -28.63 1.66 -26.01
C SER A 16 -27.17 1.23 -25.84
N VAL A 17 -26.26 2.17 -26.10
CA VAL A 17 -24.90 2.05 -25.59
C VAL A 17 -25.07 2.22 -24.08
N GLU A 18 -25.07 1.13 -23.33
CA GLU A 18 -24.82 1.21 -21.90
C GLU A 18 -23.38 1.70 -21.74
N SER A 19 -23.23 3.00 -21.54
CA SER A 19 -22.03 3.51 -20.90
C SER A 19 -22.07 2.96 -19.47
N ASN A 20 -21.13 2.08 -19.11
CA ASN A 20 -20.83 1.81 -17.71
C ASN A 20 -20.25 3.10 -17.13
N ALA A 21 -21.11 3.99 -16.68
CA ALA A 21 -20.74 4.99 -15.69
C ALA A 21 -20.51 4.25 -14.37
N GLN A 22 -19.53 4.69 -13.59
CA GLN A 22 -19.34 4.21 -12.23
C GLN A 22 -20.63 4.48 -11.45
N HIS A 23 -21.23 3.44 -10.85
CA HIS A 23 -22.50 3.55 -10.12
C HIS A 23 -22.23 4.07 -8.71
N PHE A 24 -21.24 3.49 -8.04
CA PHE A 24 -20.80 3.91 -6.72
C PHE A 24 -19.66 4.90 -6.83
N MET A 25 -20.02 6.18 -6.75
CA MET A 25 -19.12 7.32 -6.86
C MET A 25 -18.52 7.70 -5.50
N TYR A 26 -17.97 6.73 -4.77
CA TYR A 26 -17.33 6.97 -3.47
C TYR A 26 -16.12 7.90 -3.60
N ALA A 27 -16.02 8.85 -2.68
CA ALA A 27 -14.88 9.75 -2.51
C ALA A 27 -14.34 9.70 -1.09
N ARG A 28 -13.01 9.75 -0.97
CA ARG A 28 -12.34 9.77 0.33
C ARG A 28 -12.72 11.01 1.14
N TRP A 29 -12.97 10.84 2.44
CA TRP A 29 -13.28 11.91 3.41
C TRP A 29 -12.44 11.80 4.66
N ASP A 30 -11.36 12.57 4.70
CA ASP A 30 -10.43 12.57 5.84
C ASP A 30 -10.72 13.70 6.84
N SER A 31 -11.91 14.32 6.79
CA SER A 31 -12.22 15.52 7.59
C SER A 31 -12.83 15.21 8.97
N ILE A 32 -13.20 13.96 9.26
CA ILE A 32 -13.72 13.59 10.59
C ILE A 32 -12.60 13.78 11.62
N THR A 33 -12.85 14.57 12.67
CA THR A 33 -11.81 14.81 13.68
C THR A 33 -11.66 13.60 14.60
N VAL A 34 -10.42 13.33 15.04
CA VAL A 34 -10.12 12.27 16.00
C VAL A 34 -9.29 12.82 17.15
N GLU A 35 -9.70 12.59 18.39
CA GLU A 35 -8.95 12.96 19.59
C GLU A 35 -8.23 11.74 20.20
N LYS A 36 -6.93 11.87 20.47
CA LYS A 36 -6.11 10.88 21.20
C LYS A 36 -5.38 11.60 22.34
N ASN A 37 -5.49 11.09 23.57
CA ASN A 37 -4.89 11.71 24.76
C ASN A 37 -5.27 13.19 24.95
N SER A 38 -6.52 13.56 24.65
CA SER A 38 -7.02 14.93 24.68
C SER A 38 -6.33 15.92 23.72
N GLN A 39 -5.70 15.40 22.66
CA GLN A 39 -5.17 16.20 21.55
C GLN A 39 -5.79 15.70 20.24
N PRO A 40 -6.16 16.62 19.32
CA PRO A 40 -6.60 16.22 17.99
C PRO A 40 -5.42 15.63 17.22
N LEU A 41 -5.66 14.49 16.56
CA LEU A 41 -4.77 13.99 15.52
C LEU A 41 -4.89 14.86 14.28
N LYS A 42 -3.76 15.15 13.64
CA LYS A 42 -3.72 16.02 12.47
C LYS A 42 -4.05 15.29 11.17
N MET A 43 -3.68 14.01 11.07
CA MET A 43 -3.92 13.18 9.90
C MET A 43 -4.47 11.79 10.29
N PRO A 44 -5.56 11.71 11.09
CA PRO A 44 -6.03 10.44 11.64
C PRO A 44 -6.29 9.37 10.57
N TRP A 45 -6.71 9.80 9.39
CA TRP A 45 -7.11 8.94 8.27
C TRP A 45 -6.01 8.73 7.22
N ALA A 46 -4.75 9.05 7.51
CA ALA A 46 -3.68 8.99 6.51
C ALA A 46 -3.24 7.56 6.13
N GLY A 47 -3.59 6.55 6.94
CA GLY A 47 -3.43 5.14 6.59
C GLY A 47 -2.31 4.38 7.32
N GLY A 48 -1.57 5.01 8.24
CA GLY A 48 -0.54 4.35 9.05
C GLY A 48 0.70 3.90 8.26
N PHE A 49 1.73 3.39 8.96
CA PHE A 49 2.97 2.88 8.38
C PHE A 49 3.52 1.70 9.17
N ASN A 50 4.21 0.78 8.48
CA ASN A 50 4.95 -0.33 9.09
C ASN A 50 6.44 -0.29 8.72
N ALA A 51 6.77 0.00 7.46
CA ALA A 51 8.15 0.03 6.94
C ALA A 51 8.30 1.14 5.88
N PRO A 52 8.14 2.42 6.27
CA PRO A 52 8.13 3.54 5.34
C PRO A 52 9.53 3.90 4.83
N GLN A 53 9.63 4.19 3.54
CA GLN A 53 10.82 4.73 2.89
C GLN A 53 10.54 6.14 2.41
N PHE A 54 11.40 7.09 2.75
CA PHE A 54 11.13 8.51 2.54
C PHE A 54 11.96 9.10 1.40
N SER A 55 11.36 9.99 0.61
CA SER A 55 12.08 10.84 -0.32
C SER A 55 11.37 12.18 -0.53
N GLU A 56 12.15 13.22 -0.78
CA GLU A 56 11.67 14.55 -1.18
C GLU A 56 11.16 14.51 -2.63
N ILE A 57 10.11 15.27 -2.89
CA ILE A 57 9.61 15.60 -4.23
C ILE A 57 8.75 16.84 -4.16
N ASP A 58 8.77 17.73 -5.14
CA ASP A 58 7.79 18.81 -5.27
C ASP A 58 6.57 18.29 -6.06
N LEU A 59 5.49 17.91 -5.36
CA LEU A 59 4.31 17.27 -5.96
C LEU A 59 3.42 18.29 -6.65
N ASN A 60 3.26 19.46 -6.04
CA ASN A 60 2.34 20.50 -6.49
C ASN A 60 3.02 21.63 -7.30
N GLN A 61 4.34 21.59 -7.42
CA GLN A 61 5.21 22.53 -8.13
C GLN A 61 5.21 23.96 -7.56
N ASP A 62 5.11 24.07 -6.24
CA ASP A 62 5.18 25.35 -5.52
C ASP A 62 6.61 25.74 -5.10
N GLY A 63 7.59 24.86 -5.34
CA GLY A 63 9.00 25.06 -5.01
C GLY A 63 9.39 24.63 -3.60
N ILE A 64 8.45 24.09 -2.81
CA ILE A 64 8.70 23.46 -1.50
C ILE A 64 8.78 21.93 -1.73
N GLN A 65 9.72 21.26 -1.06
CA GLN A 65 9.78 19.80 -1.13
C GLN A 65 8.68 19.20 -0.27
N ASP A 66 7.78 18.48 -0.93
CA ASP A 66 6.80 17.58 -0.35
C ASP A 66 7.44 16.20 -0.08
N LEU A 67 6.63 15.26 0.38
CA LEU A 67 7.10 13.94 0.77
C LEU A 67 6.44 12.83 -0.04
N PHE A 68 7.29 12.00 -0.65
CA PHE A 68 6.93 10.68 -1.15
C PHE A 68 7.32 9.63 -0.12
N VAL A 69 6.35 8.81 0.29
CA VAL A 69 6.57 7.67 1.19
C VAL A 69 6.19 6.39 0.48
N PHE A 70 7.15 5.46 0.42
CA PHE A 70 6.95 4.10 -0.07
C PHE A 70 7.02 3.14 1.10
N ASP A 71 5.87 2.62 1.54
CA ASP A 71 5.86 1.59 2.58
C ASP A 71 6.01 0.21 1.93
N ARG A 72 7.10 -0.48 2.29
CA ARG A 72 7.46 -1.79 1.71
C ARG A 72 6.82 -2.98 2.43
N SER A 73 6.02 -2.74 3.48
CA SER A 73 5.50 -3.79 4.32
C SER A 73 4.49 -4.67 3.57
N THR A 74 4.57 -5.97 3.83
CA THR A 74 3.60 -6.99 3.41
C THR A 74 3.63 -8.16 4.36
N VAL A 75 2.53 -8.45 5.04
CA VAL A 75 2.47 -9.57 5.98
C VAL A 75 1.82 -10.79 5.32
N PHE A 76 0.89 -10.61 4.36
CA PHE A 76 0.32 -11.71 3.56
C PHE A 76 -0.11 -11.34 2.13
N SER A 77 0.14 -10.11 1.73
CA SER A 77 -0.25 -9.58 0.43
C SER A 77 0.81 -9.85 -0.65
N ILE A 78 0.47 -9.52 -1.88
CA ILE A 78 1.45 -9.37 -2.96
C ILE A 78 2.42 -8.25 -2.52
N PRO A 79 3.76 -8.42 -2.61
CA PRO A 79 4.75 -7.38 -2.33
C PRO A 79 4.27 -6.04 -2.88
N GLY A 80 3.94 -5.12 -1.97
CA GLY A 80 3.12 -3.97 -2.29
C GLY A 80 3.90 -2.67 -2.34
N ASN A 81 3.52 -1.81 -3.29
CA ASN A 81 3.91 -0.41 -3.40
C ASN A 81 2.90 0.45 -2.67
N ASN A 82 2.93 0.42 -1.33
CA ASN A 82 2.08 1.31 -0.54
C ASN A 82 2.62 2.73 -0.61
N ILE A 83 2.27 3.42 -1.68
CA ILE A 83 2.62 4.82 -1.90
C ILE A 83 1.69 5.70 -1.09
N LYS A 84 2.26 6.61 -0.31
CA LYS A 84 1.55 7.70 0.34
C LYS A 84 2.30 9.00 0.14
N THR A 85 1.59 10.02 -0.29
CA THR A 85 2.14 11.35 -0.59
C THR A 85 1.62 12.40 0.38
N PHE A 86 2.47 13.37 0.73
CA PHE A 86 2.14 14.42 1.69
C PHE A 86 2.65 15.75 1.21
N LEU A 87 1.77 16.76 1.15
CA LEU A 87 2.19 18.13 0.89
C LEU A 87 2.82 18.75 2.13
N ASN A 88 3.90 19.49 1.94
CA ASN A 88 4.55 20.26 2.97
C ASN A 88 3.85 21.62 3.12
N ARG A 89 3.18 21.83 4.25
CA ARG A 89 2.53 23.09 4.63
C ARG A 89 3.38 23.92 5.59
N GLY A 90 4.57 23.41 5.92
CA GLY A 90 5.49 24.02 6.84
C GLY A 90 6.04 25.34 6.37
N THR A 91 6.42 26.16 7.35
CA THR A 91 7.32 27.29 7.16
C THR A 91 8.68 26.91 7.72
N THR A 92 9.74 27.66 7.39
CA THR A 92 11.09 27.43 7.91
C THR A 92 11.14 27.13 9.42
N GLY A 93 11.74 25.98 9.76
CA GLY A 93 11.88 25.43 11.11
C GLY A 93 10.63 24.76 11.67
N VAL A 94 9.62 24.49 10.83
CA VAL A 94 8.35 23.86 11.23
C VAL A 94 8.08 22.65 10.34
N VAL A 95 8.11 21.46 10.94
CA VAL A 95 7.63 20.22 10.32
C VAL A 95 6.10 20.28 10.29
N ASP A 96 5.52 20.34 9.10
CA ASP A 96 4.06 20.37 8.92
C ASP A 96 3.67 19.74 7.58
N TYR A 97 3.20 18.50 7.63
CA TYR A 97 2.76 17.75 6.45
C TYR A 97 1.25 17.51 6.47
N GLU A 98 0.64 17.55 5.29
CA GLU A 98 -0.76 17.23 5.04
C GLU A 98 -0.84 16.03 4.08
N ARG A 99 -1.68 15.04 4.37
CA ARG A 99 -1.84 13.86 3.52
C ARG A 99 -2.55 14.25 2.21
N SER A 100 -1.99 13.85 1.06
CA SER A 100 -2.52 14.23 -0.26
C SER A 100 -2.75 13.04 -1.21
N PRO A 101 -3.77 12.20 -0.98
CA PRO A 101 -4.00 10.93 -1.69
C PRO A 101 -4.16 11.07 -3.21
N ALA A 102 -4.58 12.24 -3.68
CA ALA A 102 -4.72 12.53 -5.10
C ALA A 102 -3.41 12.34 -5.89
N PHE A 103 -2.24 12.45 -5.26
CA PHE A 103 -0.96 12.30 -5.93
C PHE A 103 -0.47 10.85 -6.06
N ASP A 104 -0.91 9.94 -5.18
CA ASP A 104 -0.41 8.54 -5.15
C ASP A 104 -0.56 7.85 -6.52
N ARG A 105 -1.64 8.17 -7.24
CA ARG A 105 -2.01 7.56 -8.52
C ARG A 105 -1.11 7.88 -9.70
N TYR A 106 -0.33 8.94 -9.60
CA TYR A 106 0.55 9.37 -10.70
C TYR A 106 1.83 8.56 -10.73
N PHE A 107 2.19 7.89 -9.64
CA PHE A 107 3.37 7.06 -9.60
C PHE A 107 3.19 5.74 -10.37
N PRO A 108 4.28 5.16 -10.92
CA PRO A 108 4.21 3.88 -11.62
C PRO A 108 3.64 2.78 -10.72
N SER A 109 2.70 1.98 -11.23
CA SER A 109 2.05 0.91 -10.44
C SER A 109 2.91 -0.34 -10.26
N ASN A 110 4.14 -0.34 -10.76
CA ASN A 110 5.05 -1.49 -10.79
C ASN A 110 6.41 -1.16 -10.15
N LEU A 111 6.42 -0.22 -9.20
CA LEU A 111 7.50 -0.17 -8.22
C LEU A 111 7.56 -1.53 -7.49
N SER A 112 8.62 -1.81 -6.75
CA SER A 112 8.67 -2.99 -5.89
C SER A 112 9.83 -2.91 -4.93
N ASP A 113 9.66 -3.48 -3.73
CA ASP A 113 10.66 -3.70 -2.67
C ASP A 113 11.31 -2.43 -2.07
N TYR A 114 11.74 -1.49 -2.91
CA TYR A 114 12.16 -0.15 -2.52
C TYR A 114 11.83 0.88 -3.62
N ALA A 115 11.72 2.15 -3.22
CA ALA A 115 11.65 3.28 -4.11
C ALA A 115 12.37 4.49 -3.49
N GLN A 116 13.42 4.96 -4.15
CA GLN A 116 14.16 6.17 -3.76
C GLN A 116 14.09 7.19 -4.89
N LEU A 117 13.80 8.44 -4.54
CA LEU A 117 13.71 9.53 -5.51
C LEU A 117 14.99 10.37 -5.49
N ARG A 118 15.68 10.48 -6.63
CA ARG A 118 16.96 11.20 -6.79
C ARG A 118 17.01 11.85 -8.17
N ASP A 119 17.38 13.12 -8.23
CA ASP A 119 17.54 13.85 -9.49
C ASP A 119 18.86 13.44 -10.15
N TYR A 120 18.81 12.53 -11.12
CA TYR A 120 20.02 12.04 -11.81
C TYR A 120 20.40 12.89 -13.01
N ASN A 121 19.47 13.71 -13.53
CA ASN A 121 19.65 14.50 -14.73
C ASN A 121 19.73 16.02 -14.46
N CYS A 122 19.93 16.39 -13.19
CA CYS A 122 20.08 17.77 -12.71
C CYS A 122 18.98 18.72 -13.21
N ASP A 123 17.77 18.23 -13.49
CA ASP A 123 16.68 19.05 -14.00
C ASP A 123 15.86 19.72 -12.88
N GLY A 124 16.23 19.42 -11.62
CA GLY A 124 15.58 19.89 -10.40
C GLY A 124 14.39 19.03 -9.98
N LYS A 125 14.12 17.91 -10.66
CA LYS A 125 13.01 17.02 -10.34
C LYS A 125 13.57 15.63 -10.03
N PRO A 126 13.23 15.06 -8.86
CA PRO A 126 13.80 13.78 -8.51
C PRO A 126 13.14 12.63 -9.30
N ASP A 127 13.97 11.71 -9.77
CA ASP A 127 13.65 10.52 -10.57
C ASP A 127 13.53 9.28 -9.69
N ILE A 128 12.79 8.25 -10.12
CA ILE A 128 12.56 7.05 -9.30
C ILE A 128 13.59 5.97 -9.61
N PHE A 129 14.31 5.52 -8.58
CA PHE A 129 15.06 4.27 -8.55
C PHE A 129 14.28 3.23 -7.75
N THR A 130 13.89 2.13 -8.38
CA THR A 130 13.15 1.04 -7.75
C THR A 130 13.75 -0.31 -8.09
N TYR A 131 13.36 -1.36 -7.38
CA TYR A 131 13.90 -2.69 -7.61
C TYR A 131 13.54 -3.23 -9.01
N ALA A 132 14.55 -3.78 -9.66
CA ALA A 132 14.38 -4.80 -10.69
C ALA A 132 15.09 -6.07 -10.21
N PRO A 133 14.69 -7.29 -10.61
CA PRO A 133 15.30 -8.52 -10.12
C PRO A 133 16.84 -8.52 -10.17
N GLY A 134 17.49 -8.31 -9.00
CA GLY A 134 18.95 -8.21 -8.86
C GLY A 134 19.57 -6.89 -9.34
N GLY A 135 18.83 -5.78 -9.38
CA GLY A 135 19.32 -4.45 -9.78
C GLY A 135 18.26 -3.37 -9.68
N PHE A 136 18.31 -2.39 -10.58
CA PHE A 136 17.46 -1.20 -10.55
C PHE A 136 16.64 -1.05 -11.83
N ARG A 137 15.38 -0.67 -11.69
CA ARG A 137 14.59 0.00 -12.72
C ARG A 137 14.58 1.50 -12.43
N VAL A 138 14.64 2.32 -13.47
CA VAL A 138 14.68 3.78 -13.32
C VAL A 138 13.61 4.46 -14.17
N TYR A 139 12.90 5.42 -13.57
CA TYR A 139 11.95 6.30 -14.25
C TYR A 139 12.39 7.74 -14.14
N THR A 140 12.41 8.44 -15.27
CA THR A 140 12.65 9.88 -15.33
C THR A 140 11.38 10.64 -14.95
N ASN A 141 11.51 11.67 -14.13
CA ASN A 141 10.43 12.59 -13.81
C ASN A 141 10.13 13.50 -15.01
N ALA A 142 9.12 13.14 -15.78
CA ALA A 142 8.72 13.85 -17.00
C ALA A 142 7.67 14.95 -16.73
N SER A 143 7.46 15.31 -15.47
CA SER A 143 6.41 16.24 -15.03
C SER A 143 6.54 17.61 -15.71
N GLY A 144 5.43 18.13 -16.23
CA GLY A 144 5.30 19.49 -16.72
C GLY A 144 4.67 20.40 -15.67
N PRO A 145 4.49 21.72 -15.95
CA PRO A 145 4.04 22.73 -14.97
C PRO A 145 2.70 22.47 -14.25
N SER A 146 1.94 21.46 -14.67
CA SER A 146 0.60 21.18 -14.15
C SER A 146 0.29 19.68 -14.08
N ASP A 147 1.27 18.81 -14.28
CA ASP A 147 1.08 17.36 -14.31
C ASP A 147 2.29 16.61 -13.72
N LEU A 148 2.01 15.60 -12.89
CA LEU A 148 2.99 14.64 -12.41
C LEU A 148 3.04 13.45 -13.37
N SER A 149 4.19 13.19 -13.99
CA SER A 149 4.34 12.10 -14.97
C SER A 149 5.74 11.49 -14.99
N TRP A 150 5.83 10.27 -15.51
CA TRP A 150 7.05 9.45 -15.47
C TRP A 150 7.31 8.78 -16.80
N ASP A 151 8.53 8.90 -17.30
CA ASP A 151 9.02 8.14 -18.46
C ASP A 151 9.92 7.00 -17.98
N LEU A 152 9.72 5.79 -18.49
CA LEU A 152 10.62 4.68 -18.19
C LEU A 152 11.98 4.95 -18.87
N TYR A 153 13.02 5.21 -18.08
CA TYR A 153 14.38 5.38 -18.58
C TYR A 153 14.99 4.02 -18.94
N THR A 154 14.95 3.08 -18.00
CA THR A 154 15.43 1.71 -18.21
C THR A 154 14.72 0.73 -17.29
N ASP A 155 14.37 -0.43 -17.83
CA ASP A 155 13.87 -1.56 -17.05
C ASP A 155 14.95 -2.25 -16.20
N TYR A 156 16.22 -2.04 -16.54
CA TYR A 156 17.34 -2.64 -15.83
C TYR A 156 18.62 -1.83 -16.05
N LEU A 157 19.05 -1.08 -15.03
CA LEU A 157 20.24 -0.25 -15.07
C LEU A 157 21.51 -1.10 -15.22
N ARG A 158 22.40 -0.67 -16.12
CA ARG A 158 23.61 -1.41 -16.48
C ARG A 158 24.87 -0.60 -16.26
N ALA A 159 25.96 -1.30 -15.98
CA ALA A 159 27.29 -0.75 -15.86
C ALA A 159 28.32 -1.61 -16.60
N ILE A 160 29.46 -1.00 -16.92
CA ILE A 160 30.65 -1.70 -17.38
C ILE A 160 31.34 -2.33 -16.17
N ILE A 161 31.37 -3.67 -16.13
CA ILE A 161 31.99 -4.48 -15.10
C ILE A 161 33.08 -5.35 -15.74
N PHE A 162 34.34 -5.16 -15.35
CA PHE A 162 35.50 -5.85 -15.93
C PHE A 162 35.56 -5.78 -17.48
N GLY A 163 35.13 -4.64 -18.05
CA GLY A 163 35.08 -4.41 -19.49
C GLY A 163 33.90 -5.03 -20.23
N GLY A 164 32.97 -5.69 -19.52
CA GLY A 164 31.73 -6.21 -20.08
C GLY A 164 30.51 -5.49 -19.51
N LEU A 165 29.42 -5.41 -20.27
CA LEU A 165 28.16 -4.82 -19.79
C LEU A 165 27.42 -5.81 -18.89
N SER A 166 27.06 -5.38 -17.68
CA SER A 166 26.28 -6.16 -16.71
C SER A 166 25.32 -5.25 -15.93
N GLY A 167 24.49 -5.81 -15.06
CA GLY A 167 23.59 -5.04 -14.20
C GLY A 167 24.33 -4.30 -13.10
N VAL A 168 23.84 -3.12 -12.72
CA VAL A 168 24.16 -2.56 -11.41
C VAL A 168 23.44 -3.43 -10.38
N TYR A 169 24.19 -4.16 -9.57
CA TYR A 169 23.64 -5.17 -8.68
C TYR A 169 23.11 -4.54 -7.39
N ASN A 170 21.88 -4.89 -7.00
CA ASN A 170 21.30 -4.63 -5.67
C ASN A 170 20.27 -5.72 -5.35
N LEU A 171 20.16 -6.12 -4.09
CA LEU A 171 19.11 -7.06 -3.65
C LEU A 171 17.80 -6.32 -3.40
N SER A 172 16.67 -7.05 -3.38
CA SER A 172 15.37 -6.48 -3.01
C SER A 172 15.36 -5.96 -1.57
N VAL A 173 16.14 -6.56 -0.68
CA VAL A 173 16.22 -6.17 0.74
C VAL A 173 17.20 -5.02 0.99
N ASP A 174 18.16 -4.78 0.11
CA ASP A 174 19.21 -3.78 0.31
C ASP A 174 18.75 -2.39 -0.15
N ILE A 175 19.15 -1.35 0.60
CA ILE A 175 19.00 0.05 0.20
C ILE A 175 20.35 0.60 -0.24
N ALA A 176 20.45 0.94 -1.53
CA ALA A 176 21.65 1.49 -2.12
C ALA A 176 21.83 2.98 -1.79
N GLY A 177 23.09 3.41 -1.75
CA GLY A 177 23.46 4.80 -1.59
C GLY A 177 23.61 5.50 -2.94
N PHE A 178 23.02 6.69 -3.08
CA PHE A 178 23.10 7.54 -4.26
C PHE A 178 23.65 8.90 -3.87
N ALA A 179 24.79 9.29 -4.44
CA ALA A 179 25.43 10.59 -4.21
C ALA A 179 26.45 10.86 -5.32
N ASP A 180 26.74 12.12 -5.59
CA ASP A 180 27.91 12.54 -6.37
C ASP A 180 29.15 12.40 -5.46
N LEU A 181 29.88 11.29 -5.60
CA LEU A 181 30.94 10.92 -4.66
C LEU A 181 32.27 11.61 -4.98
N GLU A 182 32.45 12.03 -6.24
CA GLU A 182 33.65 12.72 -6.70
C GLU A 182 33.49 14.23 -6.92
N ASN A 183 32.32 14.78 -6.59
CA ASN A 183 31.97 16.18 -6.78
C ASN A 183 32.08 16.63 -8.26
N ASP A 184 31.70 15.76 -9.21
CA ASP A 184 31.74 16.06 -10.64
C ASP A 184 30.38 16.42 -11.26
N GLY A 185 29.32 16.36 -10.46
CA GLY A 185 27.96 16.76 -10.78
C GLY A 185 27.04 15.61 -11.19
N ASP A 186 27.55 14.39 -11.40
CA ASP A 186 26.75 13.24 -11.79
C ASP A 186 26.54 12.28 -10.59
N LEU A 187 25.38 11.63 -10.49
CA LEU A 187 25.13 10.69 -9.40
C LEU A 187 25.87 9.36 -9.58
N ASP A 188 26.57 8.92 -8.54
CA ASP A 188 27.13 7.58 -8.41
C ASP A 188 26.26 6.67 -7.54
N ILE A 189 26.56 5.37 -7.61
CA ILE A 189 25.82 4.34 -6.86
C ILE A 189 26.79 3.51 -6.01
N LEU A 190 26.51 3.43 -4.71
CA LEU A 190 27.11 2.49 -3.77
C LEU A 190 26.16 1.33 -3.51
N THR A 191 26.62 0.11 -3.74
CA THR A 191 25.88 -1.11 -3.38
C THR A 191 26.78 -2.13 -2.71
N PHE A 192 26.23 -3.02 -1.89
CA PHE A 192 26.97 -4.18 -1.45
C PHE A 192 27.22 -5.13 -2.62
N ASN A 193 28.41 -5.74 -2.62
CA ASN A 193 28.72 -6.77 -3.59
C ASN A 193 27.78 -7.97 -3.45
N ILE A 194 27.76 -8.87 -4.44
CA ILE A 194 26.92 -10.09 -4.43
C ILE A 194 27.12 -11.04 -3.23
N ALA A 195 28.21 -10.88 -2.48
CA ALA A 195 28.47 -11.63 -1.26
C ALA A 195 28.04 -10.91 0.02
N GLY A 196 27.65 -9.63 -0.05
CA GLY A 196 27.29 -8.77 1.08
C GLY A 196 28.42 -8.62 2.09
N THR A 197 29.60 -8.20 1.61
CA THR A 197 30.82 -8.15 2.46
C THR A 197 31.59 -6.86 2.34
N TYR A 198 31.45 -6.16 1.22
CA TYR A 198 32.07 -4.87 0.97
C TYR A 198 31.25 -4.11 -0.05
N ILE A 199 31.40 -2.80 -0.03
CA ILE A 199 30.70 -1.90 -0.93
C ILE A 199 31.46 -1.77 -2.25
N GLU A 200 30.71 -1.78 -3.34
CA GLU A 200 31.15 -1.47 -4.69
C GLU A 200 30.62 -0.12 -5.10
N MET A 201 31.45 0.65 -5.79
CA MET A 201 31.08 1.91 -6.43
C MET A 201 30.91 1.70 -7.92
N TYR A 202 29.74 2.10 -8.41
CA TYR A 202 29.42 2.28 -9.81
C TYR A 202 29.49 3.78 -10.08
N GLN A 203 30.60 4.20 -10.68
CA GLN A 203 30.86 5.60 -10.98
C GLN A 203 30.11 5.98 -12.26
N ASN A 204 29.38 7.08 -12.28
CA ASN A 204 28.87 7.62 -13.54
C ASN A 204 30.03 8.27 -14.31
N THR A 205 30.21 7.89 -15.57
CA THR A 205 31.39 8.30 -16.38
C THR A 205 31.08 9.40 -17.37
N THR A 206 29.88 9.96 -17.29
CA THR A 206 29.43 11.08 -18.12
C THR A 206 29.92 12.39 -17.54
N THR A 207 29.57 13.48 -18.21
CA THR A 207 29.89 14.85 -17.77
C THR A 207 28.73 15.79 -18.09
N ASP A 208 27.56 15.22 -18.39
CA ASP A 208 26.41 15.93 -18.94
C ASP A 208 25.26 16.06 -17.94
N CYS A 209 25.38 15.50 -16.74
CA CYS A 209 24.31 15.32 -15.76
C CYS A 209 22.96 15.06 -16.44
N ASP A 210 22.90 13.99 -17.22
CA ASP A 210 21.68 13.54 -17.93
C ASP A 210 21.77 12.06 -18.29
N THR A 211 22.97 11.55 -18.59
CA THR A 211 23.12 10.18 -19.05
C THR A 211 23.68 9.28 -17.93
N MET A 212 23.02 8.15 -17.63
CA MET A 212 23.54 7.16 -16.70
C MET A 212 24.45 6.14 -17.38
N MET A 213 25.75 6.43 -17.52
CA MET A 213 26.76 5.49 -18.04
C MET A 213 27.76 5.10 -16.96
N HIS A 214 27.43 4.04 -16.25
CA HIS A 214 28.20 3.63 -15.09
C HIS A 214 29.36 2.67 -15.42
N GLU A 215 30.48 2.80 -14.71
CA GLU A 215 31.58 1.85 -14.68
C GLU A 215 31.91 1.44 -13.23
N ARG A 216 32.09 0.14 -12.99
CA ARG A 216 32.53 -0.35 -11.69
C ARG A 216 34.00 -0.01 -11.47
N ARG A 217 34.27 1.07 -10.75
CA ARG A 217 35.62 1.63 -10.56
C ARG A 217 36.26 1.22 -9.25
N ASN A 218 35.51 1.22 -8.15
CA ASN A 218 36.00 0.80 -6.85
C ASN A 218 35.28 -0.46 -6.36
N GLY A 219 36.00 -1.58 -6.32
CA GLY A 219 35.45 -2.85 -5.87
C GLY A 219 35.50 -3.08 -4.37
N CYS A 220 35.86 -2.06 -3.57
CA CYS A 220 35.87 -2.07 -2.11
C CYS A 220 35.99 -0.61 -1.67
N TRP A 221 34.92 0.14 -1.91
CA TRP A 221 34.84 1.53 -1.55
C TRP A 221 34.99 1.67 -0.02
N GLY A 222 35.80 2.63 0.43
CA GLY A 222 36.10 2.83 1.86
C GLY A 222 37.09 1.85 2.52
N LYS A 223 37.52 0.77 1.85
CA LYS A 223 38.49 -0.24 2.38
C LYS A 223 38.11 -0.86 3.73
N PHE A 224 36.82 -1.13 3.94
CA PHE A 224 36.29 -1.83 5.12
C PHE A 224 35.48 -3.07 4.73
N PHE A 225 35.13 -3.89 5.71
CA PHE A 225 34.29 -5.09 5.56
C PHE A 225 33.37 -5.24 6.77
N GLU A 226 32.15 -5.71 6.52
CA GLU A 226 31.30 -6.28 7.56
C GLU A 226 31.79 -7.67 7.93
N ASN A 227 31.80 -7.97 9.22
CA ASN A 227 32.13 -9.29 9.69
C ASN A 227 30.95 -10.24 9.47
N ALA A 228 31.16 -11.31 8.71
CA ALA A 228 30.09 -12.26 8.38
C ALA A 228 29.52 -13.07 9.58
N LEU A 229 29.92 -12.76 10.82
CA LEU A 229 29.49 -13.45 12.04
C LEU A 229 28.90 -12.52 13.10
N ASN A 230 29.04 -11.20 12.95
CA ASN A 230 28.51 -10.18 13.87
C ASN A 230 28.56 -8.77 13.23
N ASP A 231 27.98 -7.79 13.91
CA ASP A 231 27.97 -6.35 13.60
C ASP A 231 29.33 -5.67 13.44
N SER A 232 30.46 -6.33 13.74
CA SER A 232 31.75 -5.64 13.76
C SER A 232 32.25 -5.27 12.36
N ILE A 233 32.70 -4.02 12.23
CA ILE A 233 33.34 -3.51 11.01
C ILE A 233 34.86 -3.69 11.10
N ILE A 234 35.44 -4.26 10.05
CA ILE A 234 36.89 -4.44 9.89
C ILE A 234 37.43 -3.34 8.97
N LEU A 235 38.04 -2.31 9.56
CA LEU A 235 38.72 -1.24 8.82
C LEU A 235 40.03 -1.69 8.19
N ASN A 236 40.49 -0.93 7.18
CA ASN A 236 41.79 -1.11 6.51
C ASN A 236 42.01 -2.55 5.98
N GLY A 237 40.95 -3.19 5.50
CA GLY A 237 41.05 -4.49 4.87
C GLY A 237 41.38 -4.36 3.39
N ALA A 238 42.21 -5.27 2.87
CA ALA A 238 42.37 -5.44 1.43
C ALA A 238 41.21 -6.27 0.87
N CYS A 239 40.74 -5.97 -0.36
CA CYS A 239 39.68 -6.71 -1.06
C CYS A 239 39.97 -8.22 -1.11
N LYS A 240 39.53 -8.99 -0.11
CA LYS A 240 39.77 -10.42 -0.06
C LYS A 240 38.68 -11.12 -0.85
N ARG A 241 39.08 -11.83 -1.91
CA ARG A 241 38.25 -12.87 -2.54
C ARG A 241 38.20 -14.09 -1.62
N GLY A 242 37.31 -14.07 -0.64
CA GLY A 242 37.05 -15.18 0.28
C GLY A 242 35.64 -15.73 0.11
N ARG A 243 35.46 -17.02 0.40
CA ARG A 243 34.13 -17.63 0.56
C ARG A 243 33.54 -17.15 1.89
N ALA A 244 33.09 -15.90 1.94
CA ALA A 244 32.29 -15.43 3.06
C ALA A 244 30.88 -16.05 2.94
N PHE A 245 30.26 -16.30 4.08
CA PHE A 245 28.82 -16.53 4.15
C PHE A 245 28.14 -15.25 3.64
N ARG A 246 27.05 -15.40 2.88
CA ARG A 246 26.27 -14.26 2.41
C ARG A 246 25.66 -13.56 3.63
N HIS A 247 26.06 -12.32 3.92
CA HIS A 247 25.20 -11.36 4.61
C HIS A 247 24.31 -10.75 3.52
N ALA A 248 23.01 -10.67 3.71
CA ALA A 248 22.10 -10.08 2.73
C ALA A 248 21.09 -9.24 3.51
N GLY A 249 21.02 -7.95 3.20
CA GLY A 249 20.26 -6.97 3.96
C GLY A 249 21.18 -5.94 4.61
N SER A 250 21.51 -4.90 3.84
CA SER A 250 22.21 -3.71 4.32
C SER A 250 21.58 -2.43 3.75
N THR A 251 21.63 -1.33 4.50
CA THR A 251 21.17 -0.01 4.07
C THR A 251 22.36 0.96 4.04
N ILE A 252 22.46 1.79 3.01
CA ILE A 252 23.61 2.66 2.78
C ILE A 252 23.13 4.10 2.59
N LEU A 253 23.67 5.03 3.38
CA LEU A 253 23.58 6.46 3.13
C LEU A 253 24.97 7.10 3.12
N PRO A 254 25.47 7.55 1.95
CA PRO A 254 26.60 8.46 1.88
C PRO A 254 26.20 9.82 2.45
N ILE A 255 27.02 10.39 3.34
CA ILE A 255 26.72 11.66 4.01
C ILE A 255 28.02 12.38 4.37
N ASP A 256 28.10 13.71 4.23
CA ASP A 256 29.22 14.50 4.74
C ASP A 256 28.91 14.95 6.17
N ILE A 257 29.38 14.20 7.17
CA ILE A 257 28.94 14.40 8.55
C ILE A 257 29.73 15.50 9.28
N ASP A 258 30.98 15.73 8.87
CA ASP A 258 31.89 16.71 9.44
C ASP A 258 32.04 17.99 8.59
N GLY A 259 31.35 18.06 7.45
CA GLY A 259 31.28 19.24 6.59
C GLY A 259 32.57 19.51 5.82
N ASN A 260 33.33 18.46 5.49
CA ASN A 260 34.63 18.57 4.83
C ASN A 260 34.55 18.39 3.29
N GLY A 261 33.36 18.07 2.76
CA GLY A 261 33.10 17.82 1.34
C GLY A 261 33.34 16.38 0.89
N ILE A 262 33.70 15.47 1.79
CA ILE A 262 33.97 14.05 1.53
C ILE A 262 32.86 13.23 2.20
N HIS A 263 32.25 12.33 1.42
CA HIS A 263 31.19 11.46 1.94
C HIS A 263 31.75 10.40 2.91
N ASP A 264 31.26 10.47 4.15
CA ASP A 264 31.21 9.40 5.15
C ASP A 264 30.09 8.42 4.82
N LEU A 265 29.82 7.47 5.73
CA LEU A 265 28.81 6.45 5.51
C LEU A 265 28.01 6.11 6.76
N LEU A 266 26.69 6.14 6.66
CA LEU A 266 25.79 5.48 7.61
C LEU A 266 25.37 4.13 7.04
N LEU A 267 25.41 3.11 7.90
CA LEU A 267 25.08 1.73 7.60
C LEU A 267 24.05 1.18 8.57
N GLY A 268 22.99 0.58 8.05
CA GLY A 268 22.12 -0.34 8.79
C GLY A 268 22.28 -1.77 8.28
N ASP A 269 22.04 -2.73 9.16
CA ASP A 269 22.20 -4.16 8.88
C ASP A 269 20.96 -4.92 9.35
N VAL A 270 20.58 -5.94 8.57
CA VAL A 270 19.39 -6.75 8.78
C VAL A 270 19.29 -7.45 10.12
N ASP A 271 20.40 -7.71 10.81
CA ASP A 271 20.38 -8.45 12.07
C ASP A 271 20.51 -7.55 13.31
N PHE A 272 20.46 -6.22 13.14
CA PHE A 272 20.75 -5.26 14.20
C PHE A 272 19.76 -4.09 14.25
N SER A 273 19.67 -3.45 15.42
CA SER A 273 18.75 -2.33 15.68
C SER A 273 19.41 -0.95 15.62
N ASP A 274 20.74 -0.92 15.61
CA ASP A 274 21.57 0.27 15.59
C ASP A 274 22.03 0.64 14.18
N VAL A 275 22.48 1.90 14.05
CA VAL A 275 23.10 2.42 12.83
C VAL A 275 24.57 2.68 13.10
N THR A 276 25.42 2.20 12.20
CA THR A 276 26.87 2.41 12.27
C THR A 276 27.30 3.54 11.35
N LEU A 277 28.02 4.52 11.90
CA LEU A 277 28.72 5.56 11.14
C LEU A 277 30.18 5.17 10.88
N LEU A 278 30.63 5.36 9.65
CA LEU A 278 32.02 5.20 9.22
C LEU A 278 32.57 6.54 8.71
N MET A 279 33.63 7.04 9.35
CA MET A 279 34.27 8.30 8.96
C MET A 279 35.31 8.09 7.86
N ASN A 280 35.18 8.83 6.76
CA ASN A 280 36.06 8.80 5.61
C ASN A 280 37.14 9.88 5.72
N THR A 281 38.40 9.47 5.88
CA THR A 281 39.56 10.41 5.84
C THR A 281 40.36 10.28 4.54
N GLY A 282 39.75 9.68 3.51
CA GLY A 282 40.31 9.52 2.19
C GLY A 282 40.15 10.77 1.34
N ASP A 283 39.85 10.56 0.06
CA ASP A 283 39.42 11.60 -0.88
C ASP A 283 38.34 11.06 -1.80
N ASP A 284 37.73 11.96 -2.56
CA ASP A 284 36.70 11.79 -3.60
C ASP A 284 37.00 10.66 -4.60
N THR A 285 38.28 10.32 -4.83
CA THR A 285 38.68 9.25 -5.75
C THR A 285 39.15 7.97 -5.04
N SER A 286 39.40 8.04 -3.73
CA SER A 286 39.96 6.95 -2.93
C SER A 286 39.48 7.02 -1.48
N ALA A 287 38.19 6.75 -1.27
CA ALA A 287 37.59 6.65 0.06
C ALA A 287 38.37 5.70 0.99
N PHE A 288 38.51 6.12 2.26
CA PHE A 288 39.20 5.38 3.32
C PHE A 288 38.49 5.58 4.66
N MET A 289 37.72 4.57 5.07
CA MET A 289 37.06 4.54 6.37
C MET A 289 38.09 4.30 7.46
N SER A 290 38.15 5.23 8.41
CA SER A 290 39.25 5.33 9.37
C SER A 290 38.80 5.20 10.83
N SER A 291 37.54 5.51 11.12
CA SER A 291 36.93 5.32 12.44
C SER A 291 35.46 4.94 12.32
N ILE A 292 34.93 4.37 13.39
CA ILE A 292 33.57 3.82 13.48
C ILE A 292 32.89 4.41 14.72
N ASP A 293 31.63 4.78 14.58
CA ASP A 293 30.68 4.91 15.68
C ASP A 293 29.58 3.87 15.47
N TYR A 294 29.56 2.83 16.31
CA TYR A 294 28.58 1.74 16.22
C TYR A 294 27.19 2.16 16.72
N ASN A 295 27.10 3.19 17.56
CA ASN A 295 25.84 3.57 18.22
C ASN A 295 25.43 4.96 17.76
N PHE A 296 25.40 5.19 16.45
CA PHE A 296 25.16 6.52 15.91
C PHE A 296 23.73 7.01 16.22
N PRO A 297 23.54 8.29 16.61
CA PRO A 297 24.58 9.23 17.06
C PRO A 297 25.00 8.95 18.52
N SER A 298 26.24 8.55 18.76
CA SER A 298 26.70 8.20 20.13
C SER A 298 26.83 9.39 21.08
N TYR A 299 26.76 10.61 20.52
CA TYR A 299 26.80 11.86 21.25
C TYR A 299 25.41 12.36 21.71
N ASP A 300 24.33 11.74 21.22
CA ASP A 300 22.94 12.02 21.63
C ASP A 300 22.23 10.70 21.98
N THR A 301 21.01 10.46 21.47
CA THR A 301 20.27 9.21 21.64
C THR A 301 20.54 8.31 20.44
N PRO A 302 21.27 7.19 20.59
CA PRO A 302 21.52 6.26 19.49
C PRO A 302 20.22 5.77 18.86
N VAL A 303 20.26 5.50 17.55
CA VAL A 303 19.15 4.84 16.86
C VAL A 303 18.97 3.44 17.44
N ASP A 304 17.74 3.09 17.78
CA ASP A 304 17.34 1.76 18.24
C ASP A 304 15.98 1.42 17.62
N LEU A 305 16.02 1.08 16.33
CA LEU A 305 14.88 0.52 15.61
C LEU A 305 15.07 -0.98 15.65
N ASP A 306 14.31 -1.66 16.51
CA ASP A 306 14.33 -3.10 16.79
C ASP A 306 14.87 -4.06 15.71
N TYR A 307 14.65 -3.76 14.43
CA TYR A 307 15.19 -4.52 13.30
C TYR A 307 15.51 -3.67 12.06
N PHE A 308 16.71 -3.83 11.50
CA PHE A 308 17.11 -3.39 10.15
C PHE A 308 16.80 -1.92 9.82
N PRO A 309 17.46 -0.95 10.48
CA PRO A 309 17.23 0.47 10.22
C PRO A 309 17.70 0.90 8.83
N ALA A 310 16.93 1.77 8.17
CA ALA A 310 17.32 2.51 6.97
C ALA A 310 17.35 4.02 7.24
N PRO A 311 18.45 4.71 6.92
CA PRO A 311 18.54 6.17 6.99
C PRO A 311 17.98 6.88 5.75
N TYR A 312 17.29 8.02 5.98
CA TYR A 312 16.77 8.94 4.95
C TYR A 312 17.18 10.37 5.30
N TYR A 313 17.75 11.12 4.34
CA TYR A 313 18.35 12.44 4.57
C TYR A 313 17.64 13.55 3.79
N LEU A 314 16.77 14.30 4.48
CA LEU A 314 15.75 15.17 3.91
C LEU A 314 15.60 16.46 4.74
N ASP A 315 15.33 17.60 4.13
CA ASP A 315 14.96 18.85 4.80
C ASP A 315 13.44 18.84 5.07
N VAL A 316 13.05 18.38 6.24
CA VAL A 316 11.62 18.15 6.57
C VAL A 316 10.94 19.36 7.21
N ASP A 317 11.70 20.40 7.53
CA ASP A 317 11.19 21.60 8.20
C ASP A 317 11.51 22.91 7.47
N ASN A 318 12.04 22.82 6.26
CA ASN A 318 12.28 23.93 5.35
C ASN A 318 13.28 24.97 5.89
N ASP A 319 14.26 24.53 6.69
CA ASP A 319 15.33 25.38 7.20
C ASP A 319 16.61 25.38 6.34
N GLY A 320 16.61 24.59 5.26
CA GLY A 320 17.72 24.46 4.33
C GLY A 320 18.84 23.55 4.84
N VAL A 321 18.65 22.91 5.98
CA VAL A 321 19.54 21.89 6.55
C VAL A 321 18.80 20.55 6.52
N LYS A 322 19.41 19.55 5.91
CA LYS A 322 18.83 18.20 5.88
C LYS A 322 18.94 17.54 7.26
N ASP A 323 17.86 16.88 7.63
CA ASP A 323 17.65 16.07 8.82
C ASP A 323 17.71 14.58 8.51
N LEU A 324 17.74 13.75 9.55
CA LEU A 324 17.68 12.29 9.40
C LEU A 324 16.34 11.75 9.87
N ILE A 325 15.75 10.88 9.05
CA ILE A 325 14.71 9.96 9.47
C ILE A 325 15.28 8.56 9.37
N PHE A 326 15.10 7.75 10.41
CA PHE A 326 15.37 6.33 10.36
C PHE A 326 14.05 5.57 10.39
N ALA A 327 13.91 4.59 9.52
CA ALA A 327 12.76 3.70 9.56
C ALA A 327 13.15 2.27 9.24
N ARG A 328 12.25 1.34 9.56
CA ARG A 328 12.50 -0.09 9.38
C ARG A 328 12.60 -0.47 7.90
N ASN A 329 13.52 -1.36 7.56
CA ASN A 329 13.76 -1.82 6.20
C ASN A 329 13.42 -3.31 5.96
N ASP A 330 12.33 -3.80 6.54
CA ASP A 330 11.88 -5.19 6.34
C ASP A 330 10.38 -5.25 6.01
N HIS A 331 9.95 -6.27 5.26
CA HIS A 331 8.56 -6.40 4.82
C HIS A 331 7.60 -6.83 5.94
N ASN A 332 8.03 -7.64 6.91
CA ASN A 332 7.13 -8.30 7.88
C ASN A 332 7.75 -8.68 9.23
N LYS A 333 8.92 -8.12 9.58
CA LYS A 333 9.60 -8.32 10.86
C LYS A 333 10.02 -7.02 11.52
N GLY A 334 9.50 -6.77 12.70
CA GLY A 334 9.86 -5.66 13.57
C GLY A 334 8.68 -4.76 13.90
N LEU A 335 8.94 -3.67 14.61
CA LEU A 335 7.93 -2.78 15.13
C LEU A 335 7.08 -2.17 14.00
N ASP A 336 5.77 -2.22 14.19
CA ASP A 336 4.74 -1.61 13.35
C ASP A 336 4.19 -0.31 13.94
N ILE A 337 4.74 0.12 15.07
CA ILE A 337 4.53 1.42 15.70
C ILE A 337 5.87 2.00 16.14
N GLU A 338 5.96 3.32 16.30
CA GLU A 338 7.23 4.00 16.65
C GLU A 338 8.38 3.63 15.68
N ASN A 339 8.03 3.50 14.40
CA ASN A 339 8.86 2.92 13.35
C ASN A 339 9.48 3.95 12.40
N ALA A 340 9.43 5.24 12.77
CA ALA A 340 9.99 6.34 12.00
C ALA A 340 10.63 7.39 12.94
N HIS A 341 11.92 7.22 13.24
CA HIS A 341 12.65 8.05 14.20
C HIS A 341 13.22 9.30 13.52
N PHE A 342 12.74 10.47 13.91
CA PHE A 342 13.17 11.76 13.36
C PHE A 342 14.24 12.40 14.25
N TYR A 343 15.38 12.71 13.63
CA TYR A 343 16.53 13.37 14.21
C TYR A 343 16.79 14.70 13.50
N LYS A 344 16.57 15.79 14.23
CA LYS A 344 16.83 17.14 13.71
C LYS A 344 18.32 17.44 13.70
N ASN A 345 18.81 17.99 12.60
CA ASN A 345 20.15 18.50 12.43
C ASN A 345 20.26 19.94 12.95
N LEU A 346 20.98 20.14 14.05
CA LEU A 346 21.24 21.46 14.64
C LEU A 346 22.51 22.13 14.08
N GLY A 347 23.09 21.56 13.03
CA GLY A 347 24.25 22.07 12.32
C GLY A 347 23.92 23.21 11.36
N THR A 348 24.72 23.33 10.31
CA THR A 348 24.49 24.29 9.21
C THR A 348 24.61 23.59 7.87
N ALA A 349 23.91 24.08 6.85
CA ALA A 349 23.99 23.53 5.49
C ALA A 349 25.46 23.44 4.99
N GLY A 350 25.87 22.23 4.60
CA GLY A 350 27.23 21.93 4.14
C GLY A 350 28.33 22.07 5.21
N GLY A 351 27.97 22.19 6.49
CA GLY A 351 28.90 22.17 7.62
C GLY A 351 28.75 20.92 8.47
N PRO A 352 29.49 20.83 9.60
CA PRO A 352 29.35 19.72 10.53
C PRO A 352 27.90 19.56 11.00
N THR A 353 27.41 18.33 10.94
CA THR A 353 26.06 17.97 11.37
C THR A 353 25.99 17.78 12.89
N ASN A 354 24.79 17.86 13.45
CA ASN A 354 24.51 17.56 14.86
C ASN A 354 23.08 17.05 15.02
N PHE A 355 22.90 15.74 14.96
CA PHE A 355 21.58 15.10 14.94
C PHE A 355 21.07 14.84 16.35
N ASN A 356 19.87 15.32 16.67
CA ASN A 356 19.24 15.13 17.98
C ASN A 356 17.84 14.52 17.80
N LEU A 357 17.54 13.43 18.52
CA LEU A 357 16.24 12.77 18.45
C LEU A 357 15.12 13.73 18.85
N GLN A 358 14.10 13.86 18.00
CA GLN A 358 12.91 14.67 18.27
C GLN A 358 11.70 13.81 18.61
N GLN A 359 11.46 12.74 17.85
CA GLN A 359 10.33 11.82 18.02
C GLN A 359 10.60 10.46 17.34
N THR A 360 9.91 9.41 17.79
CA THR A 360 10.07 8.03 17.26
C THR A 360 8.95 7.62 16.29
N ASP A 361 7.98 8.49 16.07
CA ASP A 361 6.75 8.23 15.32
C ASP A 361 6.50 9.33 14.26
N PHE A 362 7.53 9.73 13.53
CA PHE A 362 7.44 10.76 12.48
C PHE A 362 6.29 10.47 11.51
N LEU A 363 5.36 11.43 11.40
CA LEU A 363 4.04 11.35 10.77
C LEU A 363 3.06 10.36 11.42
N VAL A 364 3.49 9.13 11.77
CA VAL A 364 2.63 8.08 12.35
C VAL A 364 1.94 8.54 13.63
N GLY A 365 2.62 9.34 14.46
CA GLY A 365 2.08 9.91 15.69
C GLY A 365 0.88 10.83 15.47
N GLU A 366 0.69 11.33 14.24
CA GLU A 366 -0.45 12.15 13.83
C GLU A 366 -1.61 11.34 13.21
N MET A 367 -1.49 10.01 13.15
CA MET A 367 -2.43 9.10 12.49
C MET A 367 -3.13 8.16 13.48
N ILE A 368 -4.24 7.55 13.04
CA ILE A 368 -4.67 6.28 13.61
C ILE A 368 -3.75 5.20 13.04
N ASP A 369 -3.06 4.50 13.93
CA ASP A 369 -2.26 3.33 13.61
C ASP A 369 -2.43 2.29 14.73
N VAL A 370 -2.98 1.13 14.38
CA VAL A 370 -3.24 0.03 15.31
C VAL A 370 -2.26 -1.14 15.10
N GLY A 371 -1.06 -0.89 14.58
CA GLY A 371 -0.10 -1.94 14.23
C GLY A 371 -0.54 -2.68 12.96
N THR A 372 -0.06 -3.89 12.71
CA THR A 372 -0.30 -4.54 11.42
C THR A 372 -1.80 -4.78 11.13
N MET A 373 -2.25 -4.34 9.95
CA MET A 373 -3.60 -4.52 9.37
C MET A 373 -4.77 -4.08 10.25
N ALA A 374 -5.44 -2.99 9.88
CA ALA A 374 -6.65 -2.53 10.57
C ALA A 374 -7.93 -3.26 10.09
N TYR A 375 -8.82 -3.59 11.03
CA TYR A 375 -10.18 -4.10 10.80
C TYR A 375 -11.19 -3.20 11.52
N PRO A 376 -11.74 -2.18 10.83
CA PRO A 376 -12.78 -1.35 11.41
C PRO A 376 -14.08 -2.14 11.54
N ALA A 377 -14.87 -1.79 12.55
CA ALA A 377 -16.23 -2.25 12.78
C ALA A 377 -17.00 -1.15 13.53
N MET A 378 -18.31 -1.06 13.30
CA MET A 378 -19.19 -0.05 13.88
C MET A 378 -20.22 -0.73 14.78
N THR A 379 -20.44 -0.19 15.97
CA THR A 379 -21.47 -0.64 16.92
C THR A 379 -21.68 0.44 17.98
N ASP A 380 -22.84 0.50 18.62
CA ASP A 380 -23.14 1.48 19.69
C ASP A 380 -22.68 0.90 21.04
N ILE A 381 -21.50 1.31 21.53
CA ILE A 381 -20.91 0.70 22.74
C ILE A 381 -21.54 1.26 24.02
N ASP A 382 -21.97 2.52 24.03
CA ASP A 382 -22.47 3.21 25.22
C ASP A 382 -23.99 3.49 25.23
N SER A 383 -24.70 2.98 24.21
CA SER A 383 -26.15 3.09 24.00
C SER A 383 -26.65 4.52 23.92
N ASP A 384 -25.87 5.44 23.37
CA ASP A 384 -26.30 6.83 23.17
C ASP A 384 -27.03 7.06 21.83
N GLY A 385 -27.05 6.04 20.97
CA GLY A 385 -27.79 5.97 19.72
C GLY A 385 -26.98 6.33 18.49
N ASP A 386 -25.71 6.71 18.63
CA ASP A 386 -24.79 6.81 17.50
C ASP A 386 -23.87 5.58 17.39
N GLN A 387 -23.14 5.46 16.28
CA GLN A 387 -22.26 4.32 16.03
C GLN A 387 -20.83 4.68 16.43
N ASP A 388 -20.26 3.90 17.34
CA ASP A 388 -18.87 3.98 17.73
C ASP A 388 -17.95 3.17 16.81
N LEU A 389 -16.67 3.55 16.78
CA LEU A 389 -15.65 2.89 15.98
C LEU A 389 -14.81 1.93 16.84
N ILE A 390 -14.89 0.65 16.49
CA ILE A 390 -13.98 -0.38 16.96
C ILE A 390 -12.95 -0.67 15.86
N ILE A 391 -11.67 -0.67 16.21
CA ILE A 391 -10.60 -1.04 15.29
C ILE A 391 -9.84 -2.21 15.89
N SER A 392 -10.02 -3.40 15.32
CA SER A 392 -9.17 -4.56 15.61
C SER A 392 -8.02 -4.67 14.62
N ASN A 393 -7.10 -5.61 14.85
CA ASN A 393 -5.92 -5.73 13.98
C ASN A 393 -5.46 -7.17 13.69
N TYR A 394 -4.50 -7.31 12.77
CA TYR A 394 -3.67 -8.52 12.71
C TYR A 394 -2.88 -8.69 14.01
N GLY A 395 -2.29 -7.60 14.48
CA GLY A 395 -1.62 -7.52 15.77
C GLY A 395 -0.49 -6.51 15.74
N TYR A 396 -0.09 -6.08 16.93
CA TYR A 396 1.18 -5.37 17.11
C TYR A 396 2.32 -6.39 17.09
N PHE A 397 3.45 -6.03 16.48
CA PHE A 397 4.64 -6.87 16.51
C PHE A 397 5.13 -7.05 17.95
N ASP A 398 5.51 -8.29 18.30
CA ASP A 398 5.96 -8.65 19.65
C ASP A 398 7.42 -9.14 19.66
N ASP A 399 7.74 -10.17 18.85
CA ASP A 399 9.08 -10.73 18.79
C ASP A 399 9.37 -11.36 17.42
N HIS A 400 10.65 -11.55 17.10
CA HIS A 400 11.12 -12.34 15.97
C HIS A 400 12.12 -13.40 16.42
N ASP A 401 11.75 -14.67 16.22
CA ASP A 401 12.67 -15.77 16.49
C ASP A 401 13.60 -15.99 15.28
N PHE A 402 14.85 -15.54 15.43
CA PHE A 402 15.91 -15.66 14.44
C PHE A 402 16.32 -17.11 14.09
N PHE A 403 15.93 -18.10 14.91
CA PHE A 403 16.19 -19.51 14.62
C PHE A 403 15.06 -20.17 13.83
N THR A 404 13.81 -19.77 14.07
CA THR A 404 12.64 -20.31 13.37
C THR A 404 12.15 -19.43 12.21
N PHE A 405 12.66 -18.20 12.12
CA PHE A 405 12.25 -17.15 11.18
C PHE A 405 10.76 -16.82 11.29
N GLN A 406 10.20 -16.91 12.50
CA GLN A 406 8.80 -16.62 12.79
C GLN A 406 8.70 -15.34 13.60
N SER A 407 7.88 -14.41 13.12
CA SER A 407 7.47 -13.24 13.88
C SER A 407 6.19 -13.57 14.66
N THR A 408 6.13 -13.15 15.92
CA THR A 408 4.92 -13.19 16.74
C THR A 408 4.28 -11.82 16.78
N TYR A 409 2.96 -11.82 16.89
CA TYR A 409 2.13 -10.63 16.95
C TYR A 409 1.13 -10.80 18.09
N ILE A 410 0.62 -9.70 18.61
CA ILE A 410 -0.42 -9.68 19.64
C ILE A 410 -1.61 -8.89 19.10
N GLY A 411 -2.72 -9.59 18.86
CA GLY A 411 -3.99 -9.00 18.44
C GLY A 411 -4.58 -8.12 19.54
N GLN A 412 -5.05 -6.93 19.16
CA GLN A 412 -5.63 -5.93 20.04
C GLN A 412 -6.82 -5.24 19.38
N MET A 413 -7.62 -4.56 20.19
CA MET A 413 -8.82 -3.86 19.77
C MET A 413 -8.80 -2.46 20.38
N ALA A 414 -8.89 -1.42 19.56
CA ALA A 414 -9.05 -0.05 20.00
C ALA A 414 -10.53 0.37 19.94
N TYR A 415 -10.97 1.15 20.92
CA TYR A 415 -12.31 1.71 21.03
C TYR A 415 -12.26 3.23 20.93
N PHE A 416 -12.99 3.76 19.95
CA PHE A 416 -13.19 5.17 19.72
C PHE A 416 -14.69 5.51 19.85
N GLU A 417 -15.02 6.33 20.85
CA GLU A 417 -16.36 6.88 21.06
C GLU A 417 -16.63 7.94 20.00
N ASN A 418 -17.78 7.90 19.33
CA ASN A 418 -18.27 9.01 18.56
C ASN A 418 -18.85 10.05 19.53
N THR A 419 -18.19 11.20 19.60
CA THR A 419 -18.56 12.32 20.47
C THR A 419 -19.17 13.48 19.67
N GLY A 420 -19.41 13.23 18.38
CA GLY A 420 -19.86 14.21 17.42
C GLY A 420 -21.37 14.39 17.39
N SER A 421 -21.88 14.66 16.20
CA SER A 421 -23.31 14.68 15.89
C SER A 421 -23.50 14.14 14.50
N ASP A 422 -24.71 13.76 14.13
CA ASP A 422 -25.06 13.34 12.77
C ASP A 422 -24.54 14.29 11.68
N ALA A 423 -24.52 15.60 11.91
CA ALA A 423 -24.01 16.53 10.89
C ALA A 423 -22.48 16.67 10.88
N ASN A 424 -21.82 16.35 12.00
CA ASN A 424 -20.38 16.53 12.22
C ASN A 424 -19.89 15.40 13.15
N PRO A 425 -19.72 14.18 12.65
CA PRO A 425 -19.16 13.07 13.43
C PRO A 425 -17.74 13.42 13.89
N ALA A 426 -17.37 12.91 15.06
CA ALA A 426 -16.05 13.15 15.65
C ALA A 426 -15.72 12.02 16.61
N PHE A 427 -14.55 11.40 16.44
CA PHE A 427 -14.16 10.26 17.27
C PHE A 427 -13.19 10.65 18.38
N LYS A 428 -13.22 9.93 19.48
CA LYS A 428 -12.28 10.06 20.58
C LYS A 428 -11.79 8.69 21.03
N LEU A 429 -10.47 8.48 21.03
CA LEU A 429 -9.89 7.25 21.56
C LEU A 429 -10.17 7.16 23.07
N ILE A 430 -10.92 6.15 23.47
CA ILE A 430 -11.24 5.85 24.87
C ILE A 430 -10.29 4.81 25.44
N ASN A 431 -9.99 3.76 24.65
CA ASN A 431 -9.11 2.69 25.06
C ASN A 431 -8.39 2.10 23.84
N ASN A 432 -7.06 2.00 23.87
CA ASN A 432 -6.28 1.37 22.80
C ASN A 432 -6.17 -0.17 22.92
N ASP A 433 -6.54 -0.74 24.07
CA ASP A 433 -6.62 -2.17 24.34
C ASP A 433 -7.96 -2.49 25.03
N TYR A 434 -9.04 -2.22 24.30
CA TYR A 434 -10.40 -2.50 24.70
C TYR A 434 -10.55 -3.98 25.08
N LEU A 435 -11.27 -4.22 26.19
CA LEU A 435 -11.43 -5.55 26.80
C LEU A 435 -10.12 -6.26 27.18
N ASN A 436 -8.98 -5.56 27.19
CA ASN A 436 -7.66 -6.11 27.52
C ASN A 436 -7.28 -7.29 26.62
N PHE A 437 -7.59 -7.19 25.32
CA PHE A 437 -7.36 -8.21 24.31
C PHE A 437 -5.87 -8.51 24.09
N SER A 438 -4.96 -7.58 24.40
CA SER A 438 -3.52 -7.82 24.41
C SER A 438 -3.12 -9.05 25.24
N ASN A 439 -3.88 -9.37 26.29
CA ASN A 439 -3.64 -10.51 27.18
C ASN A 439 -4.35 -11.80 26.75
N SER A 440 -5.08 -11.79 25.63
CA SER A 440 -5.84 -12.94 25.13
C SER A 440 -4.95 -14.02 24.47
N GLY A 441 -3.73 -13.63 24.04
CA GLY A 441 -2.84 -14.48 23.24
C GLY A 441 -3.35 -14.73 21.81
N LEU A 442 -4.33 -13.93 21.35
CA LEU A 442 -4.90 -14.03 20.02
C LEU A 442 -4.09 -13.22 19.01
N VAL A 443 -4.19 -13.62 17.75
CA VAL A 443 -3.59 -12.94 16.59
C VAL A 443 -4.64 -12.91 15.50
N ASN A 444 -4.70 -11.79 14.78
CA ASN A 444 -5.62 -11.56 13.70
C ASN A 444 -7.07 -11.75 14.11
N ILE A 445 -7.53 -10.79 14.93
CA ILE A 445 -8.89 -10.74 15.43
C ILE A 445 -9.73 -9.86 14.52
N VAL A 446 -10.78 -10.45 13.93
CA VAL A 446 -11.70 -9.75 13.03
C VAL A 446 -13.09 -9.76 13.66
N PRO A 447 -13.57 -8.63 14.20
CA PRO A 447 -14.87 -8.57 14.87
C PRO A 447 -16.02 -8.38 13.89
N THR A 448 -17.20 -8.84 14.27
CA THR A 448 -18.49 -8.41 13.74
C THR A 448 -19.48 -8.32 14.90
N PHE A 449 -20.43 -7.40 14.79
CA PHE A 449 -21.42 -7.12 15.83
C PHE A 449 -22.84 -7.37 15.33
N GLY A 450 -23.76 -7.67 16.24
CA GLY A 450 -25.18 -7.79 15.98
C GLY A 450 -25.90 -8.59 17.06
N ASP A 451 -27.16 -8.24 17.36
CA ASP A 451 -27.99 -8.93 18.35
C ASP A 451 -28.26 -10.42 17.98
N LEU A 452 -27.66 -11.36 18.73
CA LEU A 452 -27.80 -12.82 18.49
C LEU A 452 -28.68 -13.53 19.52
N ASP A 453 -29.10 -12.83 20.59
CA ASP A 453 -29.91 -13.40 21.67
C ASP A 453 -31.22 -12.62 21.99
N GLY A 454 -31.50 -11.59 21.18
CA GLY A 454 -32.78 -10.93 21.02
C GLY A 454 -33.13 -9.97 22.14
N ASP A 455 -32.15 -9.51 22.91
CA ASP A 455 -32.35 -8.57 24.01
C ASP A 455 -32.12 -7.10 23.63
N GLY A 456 -31.68 -6.86 22.38
CA GLY A 456 -31.56 -5.56 21.75
C GLY A 456 -30.20 -4.88 21.94
N ASP A 457 -29.20 -5.55 22.52
CA ASP A 457 -27.81 -5.11 22.48
C ASP A 457 -26.99 -5.93 21.45
N ASP A 458 -25.93 -5.32 20.91
CA ASP A 458 -25.11 -5.98 19.90
C ASP A 458 -24.12 -6.94 20.57
N ASP A 459 -24.30 -8.24 20.29
CA ASP A 459 -23.33 -9.27 20.59
C ASP A 459 -22.09 -9.18 19.68
N MET A 460 -20.99 -9.83 20.05
CA MET A 460 -19.74 -9.80 19.29
C MET A 460 -19.27 -11.20 18.88
N LEU A 461 -19.02 -11.39 17.58
CA LEU A 461 -18.28 -12.53 17.05
C LEU A 461 -16.86 -12.10 16.63
N ILE A 462 -15.86 -12.93 16.93
CA ILE A 462 -14.47 -12.68 16.52
C ILE A 462 -13.96 -13.86 15.69
N GLY A 463 -13.50 -13.58 14.48
CA GLY A 463 -12.73 -14.51 13.67
C GLY A 463 -11.24 -14.56 14.07
N GLU A 464 -10.67 -15.76 14.16
CA GLU A 464 -9.25 -16.00 14.53
C GLU A 464 -8.42 -16.60 13.39
N VAL A 465 -7.11 -16.33 13.36
CA VAL A 465 -6.16 -16.86 12.35
C VAL A 465 -6.30 -18.37 12.06
N ASN A 466 -6.63 -19.17 13.07
CA ASN A 466 -6.76 -20.64 13.01
C ASN A 466 -8.12 -21.14 12.47
N GLY A 467 -9.03 -20.24 12.09
CA GLY A 467 -10.35 -20.56 11.55
C GLY A 467 -11.48 -20.70 12.56
N SER A 468 -11.26 -20.51 13.87
CA SER A 468 -12.36 -20.45 14.85
C SER A 468 -13.08 -19.11 14.81
N ILE A 469 -14.36 -19.15 15.22
CA ILE A 469 -15.15 -17.97 15.58
C ILE A 469 -15.37 -18.03 17.09
N ARG A 470 -15.14 -16.94 17.81
CA ARG A 470 -15.53 -16.79 19.21
C ARG A 470 -16.82 -16.03 19.31
N TYR A 471 -17.64 -16.38 20.29
CA TYR A 471 -18.87 -15.68 20.63
C TYR A 471 -18.76 -15.04 22.01
N TYR A 472 -18.92 -13.73 22.04
CA TYR A 472 -19.07 -12.94 23.25
C TYR A 472 -20.49 -12.38 23.26
N ARG A 473 -21.22 -12.69 24.33
CA ARG A 473 -22.52 -12.07 24.55
C ARG A 473 -22.33 -10.71 25.22
N ASN A 474 -23.09 -9.71 24.82
CA ASN A 474 -23.17 -8.45 25.51
C ASN A 474 -24.16 -8.58 26.69
N ASP A 475 -23.67 -8.40 27.91
CA ASP A 475 -24.50 -8.36 29.12
C ASP A 475 -24.57 -6.89 29.57
N ALA A 476 -25.08 -5.98 28.71
CA ALA A 476 -24.95 -4.54 28.91
C ALA A 476 -25.42 -4.08 30.30
N VAL A 477 -24.64 -3.20 30.94
CA VAL A 477 -24.91 -2.70 32.29
C VAL A 477 -25.08 -1.20 32.26
N GLY A 478 -26.34 -0.75 32.36
CA GLY A 478 -26.65 0.68 32.41
C GLY A 478 -26.43 1.41 31.08
N GLY A 479 -26.60 0.71 29.95
CA GLY A 479 -26.39 1.23 28.60
C GLY A 479 -24.98 0.98 28.05
N VAL A 480 -24.02 0.64 28.90
CA VAL A 480 -22.65 0.35 28.42
C VAL A 480 -22.47 -1.14 28.17
N SER A 481 -21.95 -1.47 27.01
CA SER A 481 -21.65 -2.84 26.59
C SER A 481 -20.69 -3.55 27.55
N ASN A 482 -20.95 -4.82 27.82
CA ASN A 482 -20.16 -5.66 28.71
C ASN A 482 -20.08 -7.08 28.14
N TYR A 483 -19.04 -7.32 27.34
CA TYR A 483 -18.85 -8.57 26.62
C TYR A 483 -18.35 -9.72 27.51
N VAL A 484 -19.07 -10.84 27.49
CA VAL A 484 -18.75 -12.07 28.22
C VAL A 484 -18.52 -13.21 27.23
N LEU A 485 -17.35 -13.85 27.27
CA LEU A 485 -17.03 -14.99 26.42
C LEU A 485 -17.96 -16.17 26.74
N ILE A 486 -18.77 -16.58 25.76
CA ILE A 486 -19.69 -17.73 25.86
C ILE A 486 -19.06 -18.98 25.23
N ASP A 487 -18.45 -18.83 24.06
CA ASP A 487 -17.83 -19.95 23.33
C ASP A 487 -16.56 -19.48 22.60
N SER A 488 -15.45 -20.19 22.79
CA SER A 488 -14.18 -19.92 22.10
C SER A 488 -14.07 -20.58 20.72
N ASN A 489 -15.02 -21.42 20.34
CA ASN A 489 -15.08 -22.05 19.03
C ASN A 489 -16.54 -22.30 18.67
N TYR A 490 -17.27 -21.21 18.49
CA TYR A 490 -18.71 -21.16 18.31
C TYR A 490 -19.14 -22.13 17.22
N PHE A 491 -19.95 -23.12 17.62
CA PHE A 491 -20.45 -24.23 16.80
C PHE A 491 -19.41 -25.10 16.08
N GLY A 492 -18.13 -25.00 16.45
CA GLY A 492 -17.06 -25.79 15.83
C GLY A 492 -16.94 -25.60 14.32
N LEU A 493 -17.26 -24.39 13.83
CA LEU A 493 -17.23 -24.08 12.40
C LEU A 493 -15.81 -24.28 11.85
N ASN A 494 -15.63 -25.28 10.98
CA ASN A 494 -14.33 -25.54 10.34
C ASN A 494 -14.15 -24.63 9.12
N ILE A 495 -13.79 -23.36 9.37
CA ILE A 495 -13.61 -22.32 8.34
C ILE A 495 -12.18 -22.32 7.75
N GLN A 496 -11.29 -23.14 8.30
CA GLN A 496 -9.86 -23.28 7.97
C GLN A 496 -8.98 -22.15 8.52
N THR A 497 -8.72 -21.06 7.80
CA THR A 497 -7.81 -20.01 8.28
C THR A 497 -8.28 -18.61 7.91
N HIS A 498 -8.00 -17.64 8.79
CA HIS A 498 -8.33 -16.22 8.64
C HIS A 498 -9.79 -15.97 8.21
N PRO A 499 -10.77 -16.34 9.05
CA PRO A 499 -12.16 -15.99 8.81
C PRO A 499 -12.34 -14.48 8.97
N MET A 500 -13.01 -13.85 8.02
CA MET A 500 -13.50 -12.48 8.16
C MET A 500 -15.03 -12.52 8.24
N PRO A 501 -15.60 -12.60 9.46
CA PRO A 501 -17.03 -12.74 9.66
C PRO A 501 -17.76 -11.42 9.39
N PHE A 502 -19.00 -11.52 8.92
CA PHE A 502 -19.93 -10.40 8.81
C PHE A 502 -21.35 -10.91 9.05
N LEU A 503 -22.13 -10.22 9.88
CA LEU A 503 -23.51 -10.57 10.18
C LEU A 503 -24.48 -9.77 9.33
N TYR A 504 -25.43 -10.45 8.68
CA TYR A 504 -26.50 -9.82 7.89
C TYR A 504 -27.66 -10.80 7.68
N ASP A 505 -28.91 -10.33 7.68
CA ASP A 505 -30.08 -11.15 7.33
C ASP A 505 -30.14 -11.38 5.82
N MET A 506 -29.57 -12.50 5.35
CA MET A 506 -29.37 -12.76 3.93
C MET A 506 -30.60 -13.38 3.27
N ASP A 507 -31.40 -14.16 4.01
CA ASP A 507 -32.62 -14.77 3.48
C ASP A 507 -33.91 -13.98 3.80
N ALA A 508 -33.77 -12.82 4.45
CA ALA A 508 -34.84 -11.88 4.81
C ALA A 508 -35.89 -12.52 5.73
N ASP A 509 -35.46 -13.41 6.64
CA ASP A 509 -36.32 -14.06 7.62
C ASP A 509 -36.36 -13.35 8.99
N GLY A 510 -35.56 -12.29 9.15
CA GLY A 510 -35.44 -11.48 10.36
C GLY A 510 -34.39 -11.99 11.35
N LEU A 511 -33.60 -13.00 10.99
CA LEU A 511 -32.47 -13.50 11.77
C LEU A 511 -31.15 -13.12 11.09
N LEU A 512 -30.17 -12.69 11.88
CA LEU A 512 -28.83 -12.43 11.34
C LEU A 512 -28.16 -13.74 10.91
N ASP A 513 -27.72 -13.81 9.66
CA ASP A 513 -26.88 -14.88 9.12
C ASP A 513 -25.40 -14.51 9.17
N LEU A 514 -24.53 -15.51 9.10
CA LEU A 514 -23.09 -15.31 9.14
C LEU A 514 -22.46 -15.53 7.76
N LEU A 515 -21.95 -14.44 7.17
CA LEU A 515 -21.02 -14.50 6.05
C LEU A 515 -19.60 -14.63 6.60
N VAL A 516 -18.77 -15.44 5.93
CA VAL A 516 -17.37 -15.57 6.30
C VAL A 516 -16.49 -15.52 5.06
N GLY A 517 -15.77 -14.41 4.92
CA GLY A 517 -14.63 -14.31 4.01
C GLY A 517 -13.49 -15.21 4.46
N ARG A 518 -12.72 -15.75 3.50
CA ARG A 518 -11.66 -16.72 3.78
C ARG A 518 -10.39 -16.40 3.03
N ARG A 519 -9.23 -16.68 3.64
CA ARG A 519 -7.90 -16.50 3.01
C ARG A 519 -7.84 -17.02 1.58
N GLU A 520 -8.48 -18.16 1.28
CA GLU A 520 -8.45 -18.77 -0.06
C GLU A 520 -9.17 -17.96 -1.15
N GLY A 521 -9.85 -16.86 -0.81
CA GLY A 521 -10.52 -15.99 -1.79
C GLY A 521 -12.00 -16.28 -1.96
N THR A 522 -12.63 -17.06 -1.09
CA THR A 522 -14.06 -17.37 -1.17
C THR A 522 -14.83 -16.79 0.01
N ILE A 523 -16.09 -16.43 -0.19
CA ILE A 523 -17.03 -16.08 0.87
C ILE A 523 -17.99 -17.26 1.07
N HIS A 524 -18.18 -17.67 2.33
CA HIS A 524 -19.16 -18.69 2.70
C HIS A 524 -20.33 -18.09 3.47
N LEU A 525 -21.52 -18.68 3.29
CA LEU A 525 -22.73 -18.32 4.04
C LEU A 525 -23.13 -19.45 4.99
N TYR A 526 -23.45 -19.07 6.23
CA TYR A 526 -23.99 -19.92 7.27
C TYR A 526 -25.32 -19.31 7.72
N LEU A 527 -26.42 -20.01 7.44
CA LEU A 527 -27.75 -19.51 7.79
C LEU A 527 -28.02 -19.73 9.27
N ASN A 528 -28.67 -18.76 9.90
CA ASN A 528 -29.17 -18.89 11.26
C ASN A 528 -30.47 -19.70 11.27
N THR A 529 -30.33 -21.01 11.47
CA THR A 529 -31.46 -21.94 11.57
C THR A 529 -32.04 -22.06 12.98
N GLY A 530 -31.59 -21.20 13.89
CA GLY A 530 -31.97 -21.17 15.29
C GLY A 530 -33.21 -20.33 15.54
N THR A 531 -33.12 -19.42 16.51
CA THR A 531 -34.17 -18.45 16.84
C THR A 531 -33.55 -17.09 17.06
N SER A 532 -34.38 -16.04 17.12
CA SER A 532 -33.93 -14.68 17.47
C SER A 532 -33.33 -14.58 18.87
N THR A 533 -33.47 -15.61 19.72
CA THR A 533 -32.93 -15.62 21.09
C THR A 533 -31.81 -16.63 21.31
N SER A 534 -31.40 -17.31 20.23
CA SER A 534 -30.36 -18.34 20.25
C SER A 534 -30.03 -18.67 18.80
N ALA A 535 -29.04 -17.99 18.24
CA ALA A 535 -28.55 -18.28 16.90
C ALA A 535 -28.04 -19.73 16.78
N ASP A 536 -28.25 -20.37 15.62
CA ASP A 536 -27.70 -21.68 15.25
C ASP A 536 -27.23 -21.68 13.79
N PHE A 537 -25.94 -21.44 13.59
CA PHE A 537 -25.34 -21.28 12.28
C PHE A 537 -25.08 -22.62 11.59
N SER A 538 -25.90 -22.92 10.58
CA SER A 538 -25.76 -24.12 9.76
C SER A 538 -25.23 -23.78 8.37
N LYS A 539 -24.25 -24.57 7.92
CA LYS A 539 -23.58 -24.34 6.63
C LYS A 539 -24.51 -24.72 5.46
N LEU A 540 -24.72 -23.81 4.52
CA LEU A 540 -25.51 -24.06 3.31
C LEU A 540 -24.83 -25.10 2.39
N SER A 541 -25.61 -26.01 1.80
CA SER A 541 -25.11 -26.98 0.81
C SER A 541 -24.85 -26.27 -0.54
N ASN A 542 -23.58 -26.11 -0.91
CA ASN A 542 -23.04 -25.17 -1.93
C ASN A 542 -22.72 -23.79 -1.33
N ASN A 543 -21.63 -23.76 -0.57
CA ASN A 543 -21.25 -22.72 0.37
C ASN A 543 -20.34 -21.64 -0.22
N LYS A 544 -20.23 -21.51 -1.54
CA LYS A 544 -19.47 -20.42 -2.17
C LYS A 544 -20.48 -19.36 -2.60
N LEU A 545 -20.65 -18.34 -1.77
CA LEU A 545 -21.66 -17.30 -1.97
C LEU A 545 -21.40 -16.59 -3.31
N GLY A 546 -22.45 -16.48 -4.14
CA GLY A 546 -22.39 -15.82 -5.44
C GLY A 546 -21.43 -16.44 -6.46
N GLY A 547 -20.84 -17.62 -6.18
CA GLY A 547 -19.78 -18.20 -7.02
C GLY A 547 -18.45 -17.41 -7.01
N LEU A 548 -18.28 -16.47 -6.08
CA LEU A 548 -17.22 -15.45 -6.09
C LEU A 548 -15.84 -15.97 -5.66
N ASP A 549 -14.81 -15.64 -6.43
CA ASP A 549 -13.41 -15.96 -6.15
C ASP A 549 -12.51 -14.73 -6.29
N PHE A 550 -11.81 -14.39 -5.23
CA PHE A 550 -10.93 -13.23 -5.14
C PHE A 550 -9.45 -13.62 -5.19
N SER A 551 -9.13 -14.92 -5.29
CA SER A 551 -7.74 -15.39 -5.39
C SER A 551 -7.09 -15.01 -6.72
N ALA A 552 -5.76 -14.94 -6.73
CA ALA A 552 -4.95 -14.79 -7.94
C ALA A 552 -3.86 -15.88 -7.98
N PRO A 553 -3.27 -16.18 -9.15
CA PRO A 553 -2.16 -17.12 -9.23
C PRO A 553 -1.02 -16.74 -8.28
N GLY A 554 -0.80 -17.56 -7.25
CA GLY A 554 0.25 -17.34 -6.26
C GLY A 554 -0.11 -16.40 -5.11
N ALA A 555 -1.33 -15.86 -5.05
CA ALA A 555 -1.76 -14.99 -3.97
C ALA A 555 -3.16 -15.37 -3.42
N PRO A 556 -3.34 -15.41 -2.08
CA PRO A 556 -4.67 -15.57 -1.45
C PRO A 556 -5.62 -14.43 -1.84
N GLY A 557 -6.90 -14.48 -1.47
CA GLY A 557 -7.87 -13.42 -1.80
C GLY A 557 -8.28 -12.52 -0.63
N PHE A 558 -8.32 -13.07 0.59
CA PHE A 558 -8.74 -12.38 1.83
C PHE A 558 -9.95 -11.43 1.68
N PRO A 559 -11.10 -11.89 1.15
CA PRO A 559 -12.25 -11.03 0.94
C PRO A 559 -12.86 -10.64 2.28
N HIS A 560 -13.00 -9.34 2.58
CA HIS A 560 -13.77 -8.84 3.72
C HIS A 560 -15.17 -8.43 3.25
N PRO A 561 -16.22 -9.21 3.55
CA PRO A 561 -17.58 -8.88 3.11
C PRO A 561 -18.18 -7.76 3.97
N PHE A 562 -18.93 -6.88 3.32
CA PHE A 562 -19.86 -5.93 3.93
C PHE A 562 -21.12 -5.90 3.08
N VAL A 563 -22.28 -6.11 3.70
CA VAL A 563 -23.58 -6.18 3.00
C VAL A 563 -24.50 -5.09 3.54
N ALA A 564 -25.04 -4.28 2.65
CA ALA A 564 -26.01 -3.24 2.98
C ALA A 564 -26.73 -2.72 1.73
N ASP A 565 -27.82 -1.97 1.93
CA ASP A 565 -28.35 -1.03 0.95
C ASP A 565 -27.57 0.29 1.07
N MET A 566 -26.49 0.41 0.29
CA MET A 566 -25.46 1.46 0.49
C MET A 566 -25.91 2.85 0.03
N ASP A 567 -26.82 2.91 -0.94
CA ASP A 567 -27.31 4.14 -1.58
C ASP A 567 -28.81 4.37 -1.33
N ASN A 568 -29.39 3.66 -0.36
CA ASN A 568 -30.82 3.67 -0.02
C ASN A 568 -31.72 3.47 -1.26
N SER A 569 -31.26 2.64 -2.20
CA SER A 569 -31.96 2.34 -3.44
C SER A 569 -33.00 1.23 -3.27
N GLY A 570 -32.97 0.52 -2.13
CA GLY A 570 -33.72 -0.70 -1.85
C GLY A 570 -33.07 -1.96 -2.42
N GLU A 571 -31.85 -1.87 -2.93
CA GLU A 571 -31.09 -3.01 -3.46
C GLU A 571 -29.99 -3.42 -2.49
N THR A 572 -29.95 -4.70 -2.10
CA THR A 572 -28.87 -5.23 -1.27
C THR A 572 -27.59 -5.37 -2.10
N ILE A 573 -26.49 -4.78 -1.61
CA ILE A 573 -25.17 -4.81 -2.24
C ILE A 573 -24.18 -5.51 -1.31
N LEU A 574 -23.37 -6.40 -1.89
CA LEU A 574 -22.19 -6.99 -1.23
C LEU A 574 -20.97 -6.20 -1.71
N ALA A 575 -20.42 -5.36 -0.83
CA ALA A 575 -19.10 -4.79 -1.01
C ALA A 575 -18.06 -5.75 -0.45
N VAL A 576 -16.93 -5.88 -1.15
CA VAL A 576 -15.83 -6.74 -0.74
C VAL A 576 -14.52 -5.99 -0.85
N GLY A 577 -13.85 -5.78 0.29
CA GLY A 577 -12.44 -5.41 0.32
C GLY A 577 -11.56 -6.63 0.05
N ASN A 578 -10.54 -6.51 -0.79
CA ASN A 578 -9.67 -7.64 -1.16
C ASN A 578 -8.18 -7.40 -0.88
N ASN A 579 -7.35 -8.41 -1.17
CA ASN A 579 -5.90 -8.36 -0.97
C ASN A 579 -5.12 -7.56 -2.02
N ARG A 580 -5.80 -6.85 -2.92
CA ARG A 580 -5.22 -6.02 -3.99
C ARG A 580 -5.62 -4.56 -3.83
N GLY A 581 -6.16 -4.16 -2.67
CA GLY A 581 -6.56 -2.79 -2.45
C GLY A 581 -7.78 -2.36 -3.27
N GLU A 582 -8.64 -3.31 -3.65
CA GLU A 582 -9.87 -3.05 -4.40
C GLU A 582 -11.10 -3.23 -3.50
N LEU A 583 -12.11 -2.40 -3.74
CA LEU A 583 -13.49 -2.60 -3.32
C LEU A 583 -14.29 -3.10 -4.52
N LEU A 584 -14.99 -4.21 -4.36
CA LEU A 584 -15.81 -4.82 -5.41
C LEU A 584 -17.26 -4.87 -4.94
N PHE A 585 -18.17 -4.34 -5.74
CA PHE A 585 -19.59 -4.20 -5.40
C PHE A 585 -20.42 -5.16 -6.24
N TYR A 586 -21.15 -6.07 -5.59
CA TYR A 586 -21.95 -7.09 -6.24
C TYR A 586 -23.43 -6.90 -5.99
N GLU A 587 -24.23 -7.11 -7.04
CA GLU A 587 -25.69 -7.05 -7.04
C GLU A 587 -26.32 -8.43 -7.30
N GLY A 588 -27.66 -8.45 -7.24
CA GLY A 588 -28.44 -9.67 -7.48
C GLY A 588 -28.38 -10.65 -6.33
N ILE A 589 -28.35 -10.13 -5.10
CA ILE A 589 -28.23 -10.90 -3.85
C ILE A 589 -29.60 -11.35 -3.37
N ASP A 590 -30.57 -10.43 -3.40
CA ASP A 590 -31.92 -10.63 -2.87
C ASP A 590 -32.56 -11.89 -3.45
N THR A 591 -32.98 -12.81 -2.57
CA THR A 591 -33.60 -14.10 -2.92
C THR A 591 -32.74 -15.06 -3.76
N ASN A 592 -31.42 -14.81 -3.86
CA ASN A 592 -30.50 -15.52 -4.76
C ASN A 592 -29.32 -16.21 -4.05
N LEU A 593 -29.51 -16.68 -2.81
CA LEU A 593 -28.43 -17.22 -1.97
C LEU A 593 -27.65 -18.41 -2.55
N GLY A 594 -28.25 -19.17 -3.47
CA GLY A 594 -27.61 -20.29 -4.15
C GLY A 594 -27.11 -19.98 -5.57
N GLY A 595 -27.28 -18.75 -6.05
CA GLY A 595 -26.95 -18.36 -7.43
C GLY A 595 -25.62 -17.64 -7.55
N ASN A 596 -25.38 -17.08 -8.74
CA ASN A 596 -24.23 -16.21 -9.01
C ASN A 596 -24.61 -14.75 -8.80
N PHE A 597 -23.68 -13.95 -8.30
CA PHE A 597 -23.84 -12.50 -8.21
C PHE A 597 -23.18 -11.80 -9.39
N THR A 598 -23.64 -10.58 -9.69
CA THR A 598 -23.11 -9.77 -10.79
C THR A 598 -22.24 -8.67 -10.21
N LEU A 599 -21.04 -8.46 -10.75
CA LEU A 599 -20.22 -7.31 -10.39
C LEU A 599 -20.90 -6.05 -10.95
N LYS A 600 -21.38 -5.18 -10.06
CA LYS A 600 -22.00 -3.89 -10.39
C LYS A 600 -20.94 -2.81 -10.58
N ASP A 601 -19.95 -2.77 -9.69
CA ASP A 601 -18.89 -1.75 -9.73
C ASP A 601 -17.59 -2.23 -9.06
N SER A 602 -16.50 -1.49 -9.27
CA SER A 602 -15.21 -1.72 -8.64
C SER A 602 -14.42 -0.44 -8.44
N LEU A 603 -13.74 -0.29 -7.31
CA LEU A 603 -12.88 0.84 -7.01
C LEU A 603 -11.51 0.38 -6.51
N LYS A 604 -10.43 0.90 -7.09
CA LYS A 604 -9.07 0.74 -6.57
C LYS A 604 -8.84 1.83 -5.52
N VAL A 605 -8.71 1.45 -4.26
CA VAL A 605 -8.60 2.39 -3.13
C VAL A 605 -7.23 2.36 -2.44
N SER A 606 -6.46 1.30 -2.66
CA SER A 606 -5.04 1.23 -2.31
C SER A 606 -4.26 0.67 -3.49
N TYR A 607 -3.11 1.27 -3.82
CA TYR A 607 -2.33 0.87 -5.00
C TYR A 607 -1.70 -0.49 -4.86
N ASP A 608 -1.39 -0.90 -3.64
CA ASP A 608 -1.08 -2.27 -3.28
C ASP A 608 -1.50 -2.53 -1.83
N GLY A 609 -1.43 -3.79 -1.40
CA GLY A 609 -1.79 -4.16 -0.04
C GLY A 609 -3.26 -4.52 0.14
N ARG A 610 -3.52 -5.24 1.23
CA ARG A 610 -4.86 -5.69 1.61
C ARG A 610 -5.66 -4.54 2.20
N VAL A 611 -6.95 -4.51 1.88
CA VAL A 611 -7.92 -3.61 2.52
C VAL A 611 -9.04 -4.40 3.21
N SER A 612 -9.49 -3.88 4.34
CA SER A 612 -10.73 -4.28 5.01
C SER A 612 -11.77 -3.17 4.81
N ILE A 613 -13.03 -3.53 4.99
CA ILE A 613 -14.18 -2.64 4.84
C ILE A 613 -15.16 -2.81 6.02
N ALA A 614 -15.68 -1.71 6.52
CA ALA A 614 -16.92 -1.63 7.29
C ALA A 614 -17.74 -0.46 6.76
N GLY A 615 -19.00 -0.32 7.19
CA GLY A 615 -19.79 0.85 6.84
C GLY A 615 -20.81 1.20 7.91
N ALA A 616 -21.14 2.49 7.96
CA ALA A 616 -22.17 3.06 8.83
C ALA A 616 -22.70 4.33 8.17
N ASP A 617 -23.93 4.71 8.52
CA ASP A 617 -24.45 6.04 8.22
C ASP A 617 -23.92 7.02 9.28
N LEU A 618 -22.78 7.65 9.02
CA LEU A 618 -22.13 8.55 9.96
C LEU A 618 -22.70 9.97 9.91
N PHE A 619 -23.33 10.33 8.79
CA PHE A 619 -23.85 11.67 8.55
C PHE A 619 -25.38 11.80 8.65
N ALA A 620 -26.08 10.73 9.05
CA ALA A 620 -27.53 10.58 8.95
C ALA A 620 -28.05 10.95 7.54
N THR A 621 -27.37 10.47 6.51
CA THR A 621 -27.72 10.69 5.10
C THR A 621 -28.40 9.46 4.50
N ASP A 622 -28.94 9.59 3.29
CA ASP A 622 -29.49 8.43 2.56
C ASP A 622 -28.38 7.51 1.99
N SER A 623 -27.13 7.62 2.45
CA SER A 623 -26.02 6.81 1.96
C SER A 623 -25.07 6.44 3.09
N MET A 624 -24.45 5.27 2.97
CA MET A 624 -23.49 4.81 3.98
C MET A 624 -22.07 5.28 3.66
N GLU A 625 -21.33 5.64 4.70
CA GLU A 625 -19.89 5.79 4.63
C GLU A 625 -19.22 4.42 4.72
N LEU A 626 -18.11 4.27 3.99
CA LEU A 626 -17.25 3.10 4.05
C LEU A 626 -15.97 3.44 4.79
N LEU A 627 -15.66 2.64 5.82
CA LEU A 627 -14.42 2.73 6.58
C LEU A 627 -13.47 1.65 6.06
N ILE A 628 -12.31 2.08 5.54
CA ILE A 628 -11.35 1.21 4.86
C ILE A 628 -10.09 1.06 5.69
N GLY A 629 -9.87 -0.11 6.29
CA GLY A 629 -8.64 -0.44 6.99
C GLY A 629 -7.54 -0.88 6.04
N GLN A 630 -6.29 -0.50 6.32
CA GLN A 630 -5.12 -0.82 5.50
C GLN A 630 -4.17 -1.79 6.22
N GLU A 631 -3.38 -2.55 5.45
CA GLU A 631 -2.33 -3.45 5.98
C GLU A 631 -1.26 -2.72 6.82
N THR A 632 -1.07 -1.42 6.55
CA THR A 632 -0.20 -0.50 7.30
C THR A 632 -0.78 -0.01 8.62
N GLY A 633 -1.88 -0.59 9.10
CA GLY A 633 -2.40 -0.33 10.44
C GLY A 633 -3.28 0.89 10.62
N GLY A 634 -3.26 1.82 9.67
CA GLY A 634 -4.23 2.89 9.63
C GLY A 634 -5.44 2.60 8.75
N MET A 635 -6.26 3.62 8.56
CA MET A 635 -7.51 3.54 7.81
C MET A 635 -7.88 4.88 7.19
N PHE A 636 -8.89 4.89 6.32
CA PHE A 636 -9.50 6.11 5.79
C PHE A 636 -11.00 5.89 5.56
N ILE A 637 -11.74 6.97 5.36
CA ILE A 637 -13.20 6.94 5.18
C ILE A 637 -13.53 7.33 3.74
N MET A 638 -14.59 6.76 3.19
CA MET A 638 -15.16 7.15 1.91
C MET A 638 -16.66 7.42 2.07
N THR A 639 -17.18 8.44 1.40
CA THR A 639 -18.62 8.73 1.34
C THR A 639 -19.13 8.72 -0.09
N LEU A 640 -20.41 8.42 -0.26
CA LEU A 640 -21.12 8.49 -1.52
C LEU A 640 -21.81 9.84 -1.73
N ASP A 641 -21.92 10.68 -0.70
CA ASP A 641 -22.66 11.95 -0.81
C ASP A 641 -21.87 13.01 -1.58
N SER A 642 -22.27 13.20 -2.84
CA SER A 642 -21.75 14.26 -3.72
C SER A 642 -22.01 15.70 -3.23
N ALA A 643 -22.92 15.92 -2.27
CA ALA A 643 -23.10 17.24 -1.66
C ALA A 643 -21.94 17.60 -0.73
N LEU A 644 -21.25 16.58 -0.19
CA LEU A 644 -20.05 16.75 0.61
C LEU A 644 -18.79 16.93 -0.29
N PHE A 645 -18.86 16.61 -1.60
CA PHE A 645 -17.69 16.58 -2.50
C PHE A 645 -17.92 16.82 -4.00
N ASN A 646 -16.99 17.51 -4.66
CA ASN A 646 -16.83 17.41 -6.12
C ASN A 646 -16.15 16.08 -6.46
N TYR A 647 -16.64 15.31 -7.43
CA TYR A 647 -16.19 13.93 -7.66
C TYR A 647 -14.70 13.77 -8.05
N ASP A 648 -13.89 13.21 -7.14
CA ASP A 648 -12.64 12.46 -7.33
C ASP A 648 -12.52 11.45 -6.16
N PRO A 649 -12.32 10.13 -6.41
CA PRO A 649 -12.26 9.13 -5.34
C PRO A 649 -11.17 9.38 -4.28
N PHE A 650 -10.21 10.29 -4.54
CA PHE A 650 -9.06 10.57 -3.68
C PHE A 650 -8.97 12.03 -3.21
N LEU A 651 -10.07 12.80 -3.26
CA LEU A 651 -10.06 14.22 -2.89
C LEU A 651 -9.79 14.44 -1.40
N GLY A 652 -8.59 14.94 -1.10
CA GLY A 652 -8.21 15.57 0.17
C GLY A 652 -7.51 16.92 -0.01
N ASP A 653 -7.35 17.42 -1.24
CA ASP A 653 -6.53 18.59 -1.54
C ASP A 653 -7.30 19.66 -2.32
N THR A 654 -7.24 20.91 -1.86
CA THR A 654 -7.96 22.04 -2.48
C THR A 654 -7.22 22.62 -3.70
N LEU A 655 -6.12 22.00 -4.15
CA LEU A 655 -5.47 22.38 -5.40
C LEU A 655 -5.97 21.53 -6.57
N VAL A 656 -6.90 22.12 -7.33
CA VAL A 656 -7.14 21.72 -8.71
C VAL A 656 -5.89 22.06 -9.53
N LEU A 657 -4.89 21.19 -9.51
CA LEU A 657 -4.02 21.06 -10.68
C LEU A 657 -4.95 20.75 -11.84
N GLY A 658 -5.05 21.69 -12.78
CA GLY A 658 -6.05 21.66 -13.84
C GLY A 658 -6.11 20.27 -14.44
N ILE A 659 -7.29 19.65 -14.39
CA ILE A 659 -7.56 18.34 -14.96
C ILE A 659 -7.03 18.35 -16.40
N ALA A 660 -5.82 17.84 -16.60
CA ALA A 660 -5.33 17.55 -17.93
C ALA A 660 -6.26 16.43 -18.43
N PRO A 661 -6.96 16.62 -19.56
CA PRO A 661 -7.80 15.56 -20.09
C PRO A 661 -6.91 14.33 -20.25
N SER A 662 -7.33 13.20 -19.65
CA SER A 662 -6.68 11.90 -19.85
C SER A 662 -6.33 11.75 -21.33
N LYS A 663 -5.06 11.46 -21.66
CA LYS A 663 -4.64 11.17 -23.04
C LYS A 663 -5.68 10.21 -23.64
N GLU A 664 -6.35 10.62 -24.71
CA GLU A 664 -7.47 9.88 -25.27
C GLU A 664 -7.00 8.49 -25.71
N GLN A 665 -7.37 7.45 -24.96
CA GLN A 665 -7.00 6.08 -25.26
C GLN A 665 -7.73 5.61 -26.53
N ASN A 666 -6.96 5.19 -27.53
CA ASN A 666 -7.50 4.72 -28.80
C ASN A 666 -6.94 3.35 -29.17
N LEU A 667 -7.84 2.37 -29.31
CA LEU A 667 -7.56 1.02 -29.79
C LEU A 667 -8.10 0.92 -31.21
N THR A 668 -7.25 0.69 -32.20
CA THR A 668 -7.69 0.51 -33.60
C THR A 668 -7.06 -0.75 -34.18
N ILE A 669 -7.82 -1.54 -34.92
CA ILE A 669 -7.36 -2.82 -35.49
C ILE A 669 -7.56 -2.88 -37.00
N TYR A 670 -6.57 -3.38 -37.74
CA TYR A 670 -6.67 -3.55 -39.19
C TYR A 670 -5.67 -4.58 -39.76
N PRO A 671 -5.98 -5.26 -40.89
CA PRO A 671 -7.28 -5.26 -41.56
C PRO A 671 -8.34 -5.99 -40.71
N ASN A 672 -9.60 -5.59 -40.86
CA ASN A 672 -10.72 -6.26 -40.22
C ASN A 672 -11.88 -6.32 -41.23
N PRO A 673 -12.20 -7.48 -41.83
CA PRO A 673 -11.73 -8.81 -41.46
C PRO A 673 -10.24 -9.09 -41.72
N ALA A 674 -9.63 -9.88 -40.84
CA ALA A 674 -8.24 -10.33 -40.91
C ALA A 674 -8.16 -11.81 -41.35
N THR A 675 -7.02 -12.24 -41.89
CA THR A 675 -6.82 -13.63 -42.35
C THR A 675 -5.65 -14.31 -41.64
N SER A 676 -4.46 -13.73 -41.69
CA SER A 676 -3.26 -14.29 -41.04
C SER A 676 -2.47 -13.27 -40.22
N THR A 677 -2.68 -11.98 -40.44
CA THR A 677 -1.96 -10.90 -39.75
C THR A 677 -2.92 -9.81 -39.32
N LEU A 678 -2.68 -9.25 -38.13
CA LEU A 678 -3.44 -8.16 -37.54
C LEU A 678 -2.49 -7.06 -37.05
N MET A 679 -2.74 -5.83 -37.46
CA MET A 679 -2.12 -4.63 -36.89
C MET A 679 -3.06 -4.06 -35.83
N ILE A 680 -2.47 -3.67 -34.70
CA ILE A 680 -3.18 -3.09 -33.57
C ILE A 680 -2.47 -1.79 -33.20
N GLU A 681 -3.19 -0.67 -33.29
CA GLU A 681 -2.76 0.63 -32.77
C GLU A 681 -3.33 0.83 -31.36
N THR A 682 -2.46 1.16 -30.41
CA THR A 682 -2.76 1.27 -28.98
C THR A 682 -2.24 2.59 -28.42
N HIS A 683 -2.65 3.72 -29.01
CA HIS A 683 -2.25 5.04 -28.53
C HIS A 683 -2.85 5.35 -27.15
N GLY A 684 -2.01 5.82 -26.22
CA GLY A 684 -2.43 6.29 -24.90
C GLY A 684 -2.65 5.21 -23.83
N PHE A 685 -2.42 3.93 -24.14
CA PHE A 685 -2.39 2.84 -23.14
C PHE A 685 -1.03 2.80 -22.44
N ARG A 686 -0.98 2.29 -21.19
CA ARG A 686 0.29 2.14 -20.47
C ARG A 686 1.14 1.04 -21.11
N ASN A 687 2.46 1.23 -21.14
CA ASN A 687 3.38 0.17 -21.54
C ASN A 687 3.21 -1.03 -20.58
N ASN A 688 3.21 -2.24 -21.15
CA ASN A 688 2.99 -3.53 -20.49
C ASN A 688 1.55 -3.87 -20.06
N GLU A 689 0.53 -3.14 -20.53
CA GLU A 689 -0.86 -3.62 -20.43
C GLU A 689 -1.09 -4.87 -21.29
N LEU A 690 -1.96 -5.77 -20.83
CA LEU A 690 -2.34 -6.96 -21.61
C LEU A 690 -3.56 -6.67 -22.48
N LEU A 691 -3.38 -6.80 -23.78
CA LEU A 691 -4.46 -6.87 -24.76
C LEU A 691 -4.96 -8.32 -24.83
N TRP A 692 -6.20 -8.53 -24.45
CA TRP A 692 -6.85 -9.85 -24.42
C TRP A 692 -7.73 -10.08 -25.63
N PHE A 693 -7.72 -11.32 -26.13
CA PHE A 693 -8.65 -11.83 -27.12
C PHE A 693 -9.70 -12.67 -26.41
N TYR A 694 -10.97 -12.39 -26.67
CA TYR A 694 -12.10 -13.16 -26.18
C TYR A 694 -12.89 -13.72 -27.36
N ASP A 695 -13.41 -14.94 -27.20
CA ASP A 695 -14.46 -15.44 -28.09
C ASP A 695 -15.83 -14.84 -27.74
N LEU A 696 -16.86 -15.11 -28.56
CA LEU A 696 -18.22 -14.60 -28.34
C LEU A 696 -18.90 -15.15 -27.07
N THR A 697 -18.32 -16.14 -26.40
CA THR A 697 -18.81 -16.64 -25.11
C THR A 697 -18.16 -15.93 -23.92
N GLY A 698 -17.27 -14.97 -24.17
CA GLY A 698 -16.53 -14.25 -23.13
C GLY A 698 -15.30 -15.00 -22.62
N ARG A 699 -14.91 -16.11 -23.27
CA ARG A 699 -13.72 -16.88 -22.85
C ARG A 699 -12.46 -16.23 -23.42
N ALA A 700 -11.50 -15.92 -22.57
CA ALA A 700 -10.17 -15.48 -22.99
C ALA A 700 -9.45 -16.61 -23.73
N ILE A 701 -8.91 -16.33 -24.92
CA ILE A 701 -8.22 -17.32 -25.76
C ILE A 701 -6.74 -17.04 -25.91
N GLN A 702 -6.33 -15.78 -25.78
CA GLN A 702 -4.94 -15.32 -25.91
C GLN A 702 -4.81 -13.92 -25.30
N SER A 703 -3.60 -13.56 -24.86
CA SER A 703 -3.22 -12.17 -24.59
C SER A 703 -1.93 -11.80 -25.31
N VAL A 704 -1.72 -10.50 -25.48
CA VAL A 704 -0.52 -9.89 -26.05
C VAL A 704 -0.16 -8.69 -25.19
N LEU A 705 1.13 -8.52 -24.92
CA LEU A 705 1.64 -7.36 -24.20
C LEU A 705 1.66 -6.13 -25.12
N VAL A 706 1.13 -5.01 -24.65
CA VAL A 706 1.23 -3.70 -25.31
C VAL A 706 2.57 -3.07 -24.92
N ASP A 707 3.60 -3.32 -25.73
CA ASP A 707 4.97 -2.83 -25.51
C ASP A 707 5.34 -1.62 -26.40
N LYS A 708 4.43 -1.23 -27.30
CA LYS A 708 4.56 -0.11 -28.26
C LYS A 708 3.20 0.27 -28.83
N ASP A 709 3.11 1.48 -29.38
CA ASP A 709 1.88 2.02 -30.00
C ASP A 709 1.36 1.23 -31.21
N LEU A 710 2.20 0.43 -31.87
CA LEU A 710 1.81 -0.36 -33.05
C LEU A 710 2.32 -1.80 -32.96
N LEU A 711 1.40 -2.73 -32.73
CA LEU A 711 1.65 -4.17 -32.68
C LEU A 711 1.29 -4.83 -34.02
N THR A 712 2.06 -5.84 -34.41
CA THR A 712 1.77 -6.71 -35.55
C THR A 712 1.74 -8.15 -35.08
N LEU A 713 0.62 -8.83 -35.25
CA LEU A 713 0.37 -10.18 -34.75
C LEU A 713 0.10 -11.17 -35.88
N ASP A 714 0.70 -12.36 -35.79
CA ASP A 714 0.25 -13.54 -36.53
C ASP A 714 -0.96 -14.14 -35.81
N ILE A 715 -2.07 -14.24 -36.53
CA ILE A 715 -3.35 -14.76 -36.03
C ILE A 715 -3.78 -16.03 -36.80
N SER A 716 -2.90 -16.61 -37.62
CA SER A 716 -3.23 -17.76 -38.48
C SER A 716 -3.59 -19.04 -37.71
N HIS A 717 -3.24 -19.10 -36.42
CA HIS A 717 -3.61 -20.19 -35.51
C HIS A 717 -5.02 -20.05 -34.92
N LEU A 718 -5.63 -18.86 -35.01
CA LEU A 718 -6.99 -18.63 -34.51
C LEU A 718 -8.03 -19.17 -35.50
N THR A 719 -9.10 -19.76 -34.97
CA THR A 719 -10.19 -20.30 -35.80
C THR A 719 -11.00 -19.16 -36.45
N LYS A 720 -11.56 -19.41 -37.63
CA LYS A 720 -12.47 -18.45 -38.30
C LYS A 720 -13.66 -18.13 -37.41
N GLY A 721 -13.95 -16.84 -37.20
CA GLY A 721 -14.95 -16.42 -36.23
C GLY A 721 -14.87 -14.93 -35.87
N VAL A 722 -15.69 -14.54 -34.90
CA VAL A 722 -15.69 -13.19 -34.32
C VAL A 722 -15.04 -13.23 -32.95
N TYR A 723 -14.15 -12.29 -32.70
CA TYR A 723 -13.43 -12.10 -31.46
C TYR A 723 -13.60 -10.68 -30.95
N ILE A 724 -13.41 -10.52 -29.64
CA ILE A 724 -13.40 -9.24 -28.96
C ILE A 724 -11.99 -9.01 -28.42
N LEU A 725 -11.33 -7.94 -28.86
CA LEU A 725 -10.03 -7.51 -28.37
C LEU A 725 -10.28 -6.45 -27.30
N ARG A 726 -9.66 -6.58 -26.14
CA ARG A 726 -9.81 -5.63 -25.03
C ARG A 726 -8.46 -5.28 -24.42
N VAL A 727 -8.22 -4.00 -24.20
CA VAL A 727 -7.12 -3.47 -23.39
C VAL A 727 -7.67 -2.30 -22.55
N GLY A 728 -7.42 -2.32 -21.24
CA GLY A 728 -8.10 -1.43 -20.29
C GLY A 728 -9.63 -1.48 -20.43
N THR A 729 -10.24 -0.31 -20.67
CA THR A 729 -11.68 -0.13 -20.91
C THR A 729 -12.07 -0.15 -22.38
N LYS A 730 -11.10 -0.18 -23.31
CA LYS A 730 -11.33 -0.09 -24.76
C LYS A 730 -11.46 -1.47 -25.36
N THR A 731 -12.37 -1.59 -26.31
CA THR A 731 -12.75 -2.87 -26.91
C THR A 731 -12.94 -2.72 -28.42
N GLU A 732 -12.39 -3.64 -29.20
CA GLU A 732 -12.53 -3.70 -30.66
C GLU A 732 -12.99 -5.07 -31.13
N LYS A 733 -13.87 -5.11 -32.14
CA LYS A 733 -14.40 -6.37 -32.68
C LYS A 733 -13.53 -6.85 -33.83
N LEU A 734 -12.89 -8.01 -33.72
CA LEU A 734 -12.12 -8.64 -34.79
C LEU A 734 -12.94 -9.73 -35.51
N ILE A 735 -12.89 -9.74 -36.84
CA ILE A 735 -13.45 -10.82 -37.67
C ILE A 735 -12.29 -11.56 -38.34
N ILE A 736 -12.20 -12.88 -38.17
CA ILE A 736 -11.18 -13.73 -38.83
C ILE A 736 -11.85 -14.58 -39.92
N GLU A 737 -11.38 -14.45 -41.17
CA GLU A 737 -11.96 -15.06 -42.37
C GLU A 737 -11.31 -16.36 -42.87
#